data_AF-A0A8H7ZHA3-F1
#
_entry.id   AF-A0A8H7ZHA3-F1
#
_cell.length_a   1.000
_cell.length_b   1.000
_cell.length_c   1.000
_cell.angle_alpha   90.00
_cell.angle_beta   90.00
_cell.angle_gamma   90.00
#
_symmetry.space_group_name_H-M   'P 1'
#
loop_
_entity.id
_entity.type
_entity.pdbx_description
1 polymer ?
#
loop_
_entity_poly.entity_id
_entity_poly.type
_entity_poly.pdbx_seq_one_letter_code
_entity_poly.pdbx_strand_id
1 'polypeptide(L)'
;MSQLDFKDKVVIITGAGGGLGRYYSLEFAKRGAKVVVNDLGGALDGQGGDAKAADVVVEEIKKNGGVAVADYNNVLNGDKIVETAVKNFGTVHILINNAGILRDASFKKMTEANFKLVLDVHLNGAFAITKAVWPYFQKQKYGRIVNTSSPAGLYGNFGQANYSAAKSGLIGLAETLAKEGAKYNIVANTIAPLARSRMTESIMPPPILEKLGPEKVAPLVLYLSHADTEITGQIFEVAAGFYGQIRWERSSGVLFKPDESFTAEAVAKKFDEILDFDDSKKPELLKNQHPNMLNDYASLTAAARKLPANDASGAPSVSLKGKVVLITGAGAGLGKEYAKWFARYGAKVVVNDFKDATKTVDEIKAAGGEAHVDHHDVSTQADAIIKNVLDKYGTIDVLVNNAGILRDRSFAKMTKQEWDQVQAVHLLGTFNLSRLAFPIMSEKKYGRIVNITSTSGIYGNFGQANYSSSKCAILGLSKTIAIEGAKNNIKVNIVAPHAETAMTLTIFREEDKNLYHADQVAPLLVYLASEGVPVTGETFEIGGGWIGNTRWQRARGAVSKDAHTSVEFVKDHLSEITDFDKGVEHPKSTQESSMAILSAVGGDDEEEEEDEDDDEDEDDDDDEDVVDDSVWKYNDRDVILYNIALGATTKDLKYVYENDPDFQVIPTFAHLVGFMSPRSSISFVKLLKNFNPMFLLHGEQYIKINKLPLPTEAELKTEFFPVQTTQKGKNVVVVNGTSSIDTATKEELFTTESTLFIRNCQAENKVYKDRRSFATNPWNAPKREPDYQVDVPVSEDLAALYRLTGDRNPLHIDPNFAKGAKFPKPILHGMCSYGLSAKVLIDKFGLFNEIKARFTGVVFPGETLRVVAWKEGENVIFQSHVVERKTIAINNAAIKLVGNKANL
;
A
#
# COMPACT_ATOMS: atom_id res chain seq x y z
N MET A 1 32.58 -17.10 18.66
CA MET A 1 32.94 -16.64 17.30
C MET A 1 33.43 -15.20 17.39
N SER A 2 34.35 -14.75 16.54
CA SER A 2 34.88 -13.37 16.61
C SER A 2 33.83 -12.38 16.13
N GLN A 3 33.56 -11.35 16.94
CA GLN A 3 32.66 -10.24 16.63
C GLN A 3 33.06 -9.54 15.31
N LEU A 4 32.09 -9.09 14.50
CA LEU A 4 32.39 -8.32 13.29
C LEU A 4 32.99 -6.96 13.65
N ASP A 5 34.21 -6.72 13.19
CA ASP A 5 35.01 -5.54 13.52
C ASP A 5 35.08 -4.56 12.34
N PHE A 6 34.87 -3.28 12.62
CA PHE A 6 34.95 -2.17 11.65
C PHE A 6 36.16 -1.28 11.91
N LYS A 7 37.15 -1.78 12.66
CA LYS A 7 38.39 -1.05 12.96
C LYS A 7 38.96 -0.35 11.74
N ASP A 8 39.19 0.94 11.93
CA ASP A 8 39.75 1.88 10.96
C ASP A 8 38.91 2.10 9.68
N LYS A 9 37.72 1.53 9.57
CA LYS A 9 36.77 1.90 8.50
C LYS A 9 36.21 3.28 8.77
N VAL A 10 36.14 4.07 7.70
CA VAL A 10 35.61 5.44 7.74
C VAL A 10 34.20 5.40 7.15
N VAL A 11 33.23 5.83 7.94
CA VAL A 11 31.80 5.69 7.63
C VAL A 11 31.17 7.07 7.58
N ILE A 12 30.55 7.41 6.45
CA ILE A 12 29.65 8.56 6.35
C ILE A 12 28.22 8.08 6.54
N ILE A 13 27.49 8.70 7.47
CA ILE A 13 26.08 8.41 7.72
C ILE A 13 25.32 9.74 7.64
N THR A 14 24.36 9.83 6.73
CA THR A 14 23.58 11.07 6.52
C THR A 14 22.25 11.04 7.27
N GLY A 15 21.79 12.21 7.73
CA GLY A 15 20.63 12.31 8.62
C GLY A 15 20.86 11.55 9.92
N ALA A 16 22.04 11.74 10.52
CA ALA A 16 22.56 10.95 11.62
C ALA A 16 22.38 11.60 13.00
N GLY A 17 21.71 12.74 13.10
CA GLY A 17 21.41 13.42 14.36
C GLY A 17 20.30 12.74 15.20
N GLY A 18 19.55 11.81 14.61
CA GLY A 18 18.48 11.08 15.30
C GLY A 18 18.07 9.77 14.61
N GLY A 19 17.12 9.05 15.22
CA GLY A 19 16.52 7.83 14.65
C GLY A 19 17.53 6.76 14.23
N LEU A 20 17.29 6.15 13.06
CA LEU A 20 18.14 5.11 12.46
C LEU A 20 19.60 5.57 12.30
N GLY A 21 19.83 6.77 11.75
CA GLY A 21 21.17 7.28 11.46
C GLY A 21 22.03 7.49 12.71
N ARG A 22 21.42 8.00 13.80
CA ARG A 22 22.10 8.08 15.11
C ARG A 22 22.48 6.70 15.60
N TYR A 23 21.56 5.74 15.56
CA TYR A 23 21.81 4.39 16.06
C TYR A 23 22.93 3.69 15.28
N TYR A 24 22.92 3.80 13.94
CA TYR A 24 24.01 3.29 13.10
C TYR A 24 25.36 3.90 13.49
N SER A 25 25.39 5.22 13.73
CA SER A 25 26.62 5.93 14.11
C SER A 25 27.22 5.38 15.41
N LEU A 26 26.37 5.14 16.41
CA LEU A 26 26.80 4.54 17.68
C LEU A 26 27.30 3.11 17.48
N GLU A 27 26.57 2.27 16.74
CA GLU A 27 26.93 0.86 16.56
C GLU A 27 28.20 0.65 15.71
N PHE A 28 28.42 1.47 14.68
CA PHE A 28 29.67 1.47 13.92
C PHE A 28 30.86 1.90 14.80
N ALA A 29 30.70 2.98 15.57
CA ALA A 29 31.77 3.50 16.43
C ALA A 29 32.13 2.52 17.56
N LYS A 30 31.14 1.84 18.17
CA LYS A 30 31.35 0.76 19.14
C LYS A 30 32.20 -0.39 18.58
N ARG A 31 32.17 -0.60 17.26
CA ARG A 31 32.95 -1.61 16.54
C ARG A 31 34.21 -1.04 15.87
N GLY A 32 34.74 0.06 16.40
CA GLY A 32 36.05 0.61 15.99
C GLY A 32 36.05 1.45 14.72
N ALA A 33 34.88 1.76 14.14
CA ALA A 33 34.80 2.64 12.98
C ALA A 33 35.05 4.12 13.34
N LYS A 34 35.51 4.89 12.35
CA LYS A 34 35.64 6.35 12.40
C LYS A 34 34.43 6.96 11.68
N VAL A 35 33.54 7.62 12.42
CA VAL A 35 32.22 8.01 11.90
C VAL A 35 32.16 9.50 11.58
N VAL A 36 31.66 9.83 10.39
CA VAL A 36 31.22 11.18 10.04
C VAL A 36 29.70 11.22 10.22
N VAL A 37 29.27 11.94 11.25
CA VAL A 37 27.85 12.13 11.59
C VAL A 37 27.37 13.37 10.84
N ASN A 38 26.72 13.16 9.68
CA ASN A 38 26.15 14.26 8.92
C ASN A 38 24.69 14.51 9.32
N ASP A 39 24.38 15.73 9.75
CA ASP A 39 23.01 16.18 9.96
C ASP A 39 22.89 17.70 9.74
N LEU A 40 21.87 18.12 8.97
CA LEU A 40 21.62 19.55 8.71
C LEU A 40 20.99 20.25 9.93
N GLY A 41 20.43 19.48 10.88
CA GLY A 41 19.80 19.98 12.09
C GLY A 41 18.32 20.36 11.93
N GLY A 42 17.66 20.09 10.80
CA GLY A 42 16.24 20.44 10.58
C GLY A 42 15.23 19.42 11.12
N ALA A 43 14.00 19.86 11.42
CA ALA A 43 12.88 18.97 11.72
C ALA A 43 12.45 18.13 10.49
N LEU A 44 11.57 17.13 10.68
CA LEU A 44 11.12 16.22 9.60
C LEU A 44 10.36 16.93 8.47
N ASP A 45 9.75 18.06 8.79
CA ASP A 45 9.12 18.96 7.83
C ASP A 45 10.12 20.01 7.30
N GLY A 46 11.43 19.82 7.51
CA GLY A 46 12.49 20.70 7.05
C GLY A 46 12.52 22.10 7.67
N GLN A 47 11.69 22.40 8.68
CA GLN A 47 11.72 23.68 9.39
C GLN A 47 12.65 23.60 10.61
N GLY A 48 13.14 24.77 11.03
CA GLY A 48 13.88 25.07 12.26
C GLY A 48 14.66 23.92 12.92
N GLY A 49 15.98 24.03 12.98
CA GLY A 49 16.65 23.36 14.08
C GLY A 49 18.10 23.69 14.31
N ASP A 50 18.60 23.06 15.37
CA ASP A 50 19.86 23.37 16.03
C ASP A 50 20.96 22.48 15.45
N ALA A 51 22.02 23.09 14.89
CA ALA A 51 23.17 22.38 14.32
C ALA A 51 23.83 21.40 15.33
N LYS A 52 23.47 21.51 16.61
CA LYS A 52 23.87 20.63 17.71
C LYS A 52 23.46 19.17 17.57
N ALA A 53 22.50 18.79 16.72
CA ALA A 53 22.04 17.39 16.64
C ALA A 53 23.18 16.42 16.27
N ALA A 54 24.03 16.78 15.30
CA ALA A 54 25.20 15.98 14.95
C ALA A 54 26.26 16.00 16.07
N ASP A 55 26.45 17.15 16.73
CA ASP A 55 27.39 17.30 17.84
C ASP A 55 27.05 16.39 19.02
N VAL A 56 25.77 16.31 19.41
CA VAL A 56 25.31 15.45 20.51
C VAL A 56 25.69 13.98 20.26
N VAL A 57 25.49 13.48 19.05
CA VAL A 57 25.85 12.09 18.70
C VAL A 57 27.37 11.90 18.69
N VAL A 58 28.12 12.88 18.21
CA VAL A 58 29.59 12.84 18.20
C VAL A 58 30.17 12.86 19.62
N GLU A 59 29.62 13.69 20.51
CA GLU A 59 30.00 13.74 21.92
C GLU A 59 29.71 12.41 22.62
N GLU A 60 28.55 11.81 22.36
CA GLU A 60 28.20 10.49 22.88
C GLU A 60 29.18 9.41 22.39
N ILE A 61 29.53 9.41 21.11
CA ILE A 61 30.53 8.48 20.56
C ILE A 61 31.89 8.67 21.25
N LYS A 62 32.37 9.91 21.38
CA LYS A 62 33.67 10.22 22.00
C LYS A 62 33.69 9.85 23.48
N LYS A 63 32.60 10.11 24.21
CA LYS A 63 32.44 9.75 25.62
C LYS A 63 32.54 8.23 25.83
N ASN A 64 32.05 7.45 24.87
CA ASN A 64 32.14 6.00 24.87
C ASN A 64 33.43 5.45 24.22
N GLY A 65 34.46 6.29 24.01
CA GLY A 65 35.77 5.88 23.51
C GLY A 65 35.86 5.67 21.99
N GLY A 66 34.81 5.99 21.24
CA GLY A 66 34.81 5.93 19.78
C GLY A 66 35.39 7.17 19.10
N VAL A 67 35.51 7.13 17.77
CA VAL A 67 36.04 8.23 16.95
C VAL A 67 34.96 8.75 16.03
N ALA A 68 34.57 10.02 16.18
CA ALA A 68 33.62 10.65 15.28
C ALA A 68 33.86 12.15 15.09
N VAL A 69 33.36 12.68 13.98
CA VAL A 69 33.32 14.11 13.65
C VAL A 69 31.95 14.49 13.09
N ALA A 70 31.46 15.67 13.44
CA ALA A 70 30.19 16.19 12.95
C ALA A 70 30.37 16.82 11.57
N ASP A 71 29.33 16.74 10.76
CA ASP A 71 29.21 17.47 9.50
C ASP A 71 27.81 18.09 9.39
N TYR A 72 27.73 19.37 9.03
CA TYR A 72 26.48 20.14 9.01
C TYR A 72 25.99 20.47 7.61
N ASN A 73 26.58 19.86 6.58
CA ASN A 73 26.28 20.19 5.20
C ASN A 73 24.95 19.57 4.77
N ASN A 74 24.20 20.30 3.93
CA ASN A 74 23.08 19.73 3.20
C ASN A 74 23.57 18.59 2.29
N VAL A 75 22.83 17.48 2.21
CA VAL A 75 23.19 16.28 1.42
C VAL A 75 23.39 16.54 -0.08
N LEU A 76 22.85 17.64 -0.62
CA LEU A 76 23.13 18.07 -1.99
C LEU A 76 24.58 18.57 -2.18
N ASN A 77 25.26 18.98 -1.10
CA ASN A 77 26.67 19.36 -1.06
C ASN A 77 27.54 18.15 -0.65
N GLY A 78 27.33 17.02 -1.31
CA GLY A 78 27.99 15.75 -0.97
C GLY A 78 29.52 15.81 -1.04
N ASP A 79 30.08 16.68 -1.89
CA ASP A 79 31.50 16.98 -1.96
C ASP A 79 32.07 17.50 -0.62
N LYS A 80 31.36 18.40 0.05
CA LYS A 80 31.77 18.94 1.36
C LYS A 80 31.67 17.91 2.48
N ILE A 81 30.64 17.06 2.45
CA ILE A 81 30.50 15.96 3.42
C ILE A 81 31.69 15.00 3.31
N VAL A 82 32.09 14.67 2.07
CA VAL A 82 33.25 13.82 1.82
C VAL A 82 34.56 14.52 2.16
N GLU A 83 34.67 15.83 1.92
CA GLU A 83 35.82 16.64 2.36
C GLU A 83 36.00 16.56 3.88
N THR A 84 34.93 16.64 4.66
CA THR A 84 34.97 16.45 6.12
C THR A 84 35.58 15.09 6.48
N ALA A 85 35.14 14.01 5.83
CA ALA A 85 35.68 12.68 6.08
C ALA A 85 37.17 12.57 5.73
N VAL A 86 37.57 13.10 4.57
CA VAL A 86 38.95 13.02 4.07
C VAL A 86 39.88 13.89 4.91
N LYS A 87 39.45 15.09 5.33
CA LYS A 87 40.24 15.98 6.19
C LYS A 87 40.54 15.35 7.55
N ASN A 88 39.57 14.65 8.13
CA ASN A 88 39.72 14.08 9.47
C ASN A 88 40.32 12.67 9.46
N PHE A 89 40.03 11.86 8.44
CA PHE A 89 40.34 10.43 8.43
C PHE A 89 41.06 9.94 7.17
N GLY A 90 41.35 10.82 6.21
CA GLY A 90 42.17 10.56 5.02
C GLY A 90 41.46 9.87 3.85
N THR A 91 40.32 9.23 4.08
CA THR A 91 39.52 8.55 3.04
C THR A 91 38.08 8.30 3.52
N VAL A 92 37.27 7.62 2.71
CA VAL A 92 35.95 7.07 3.07
C VAL A 92 35.92 5.60 2.65
N HIS A 93 35.27 4.73 3.43
CA HIS A 93 35.14 3.30 3.12
C HIS A 93 33.68 2.85 2.99
N ILE A 94 32.78 3.45 3.76
CA ILE A 94 31.38 3.05 3.88
C ILE A 94 30.51 4.31 3.77
N LEU A 95 29.45 4.25 2.99
CA LEU A 95 28.45 5.30 2.86
C LEU A 95 27.06 4.72 3.16
N ILE A 96 26.38 5.30 4.15
CA ILE A 96 25.00 5.00 4.49
C ILE A 96 24.13 6.20 4.06
N ASN A 97 23.44 6.04 2.94
CA ASN A 97 22.50 7.04 2.41
C ASN A 97 21.17 6.93 3.18
N ASN A 98 21.09 7.59 4.34
CA ASN A 98 19.96 7.50 5.27
C ASN A 98 19.11 8.77 5.37
N ALA A 99 19.67 9.95 5.08
CA ALA A 99 18.96 11.23 5.20
C ALA A 99 17.59 11.23 4.51
N GLY A 100 16.63 11.90 5.12
CA GLY A 100 15.27 11.91 4.63
C GLY A 100 14.39 13.03 5.17
N ILE A 101 13.30 13.28 4.45
CA ILE A 101 12.30 14.32 4.76
C ILE A 101 10.93 13.88 4.22
N LEU A 102 9.84 14.34 4.82
CA LEU A 102 8.49 14.11 4.30
C LEU A 102 7.81 15.39 3.85
N ARG A 103 6.97 15.24 2.82
CA ARG A 103 6.01 16.25 2.36
C ARG A 103 4.78 15.51 1.85
N ASP A 104 4.09 14.86 2.77
CA ASP A 104 2.97 14.00 2.44
C ASP A 104 1.77 14.84 2.02
N ALA A 105 1.18 14.45 0.90
CA ALA A 105 0.00 15.07 0.33
C ALA A 105 -0.63 14.07 -0.63
N SER A 106 -1.96 13.99 -0.64
CA SER A 106 -2.64 13.28 -1.73
C SER A 106 -2.17 13.84 -3.08
N PHE A 107 -2.16 13.01 -4.11
CA PHE A 107 -1.65 13.37 -5.43
C PHE A 107 -2.31 14.64 -6.00
N LYS A 108 -3.59 14.87 -5.67
CA LYS A 108 -4.33 16.10 -6.02
C LYS A 108 -3.75 17.36 -5.35
N LYS A 109 -3.20 17.24 -4.14
CA LYS A 109 -2.65 18.36 -3.34
C LYS A 109 -1.12 18.47 -3.43
N MET A 110 -0.43 17.44 -3.94
CA MET A 110 1.02 17.43 -4.07
C MET A 110 1.51 18.54 -5.00
N THR A 111 2.36 19.43 -4.52
CA THR A 111 2.96 20.50 -5.33
C THR A 111 4.29 20.05 -5.94
N GLU A 112 4.69 20.68 -7.04
CA GLU A 112 6.01 20.43 -7.65
C GLU A 112 7.17 20.72 -6.70
N ALA A 113 7.08 21.80 -5.92
CA ALA A 113 8.09 22.14 -4.93
C ALA A 113 8.25 21.03 -3.86
N ASN A 114 7.13 20.51 -3.34
CA ASN A 114 7.16 19.42 -2.37
C ASN A 114 7.67 18.10 -2.98
N PHE A 115 7.32 17.83 -4.24
CA PHE A 115 7.81 16.66 -4.95
C PHE A 115 9.33 16.73 -5.17
N LYS A 116 9.81 17.88 -5.67
CA LYS A 116 11.23 18.12 -5.93
C LYS A 116 12.05 18.12 -4.63
N LEU A 117 11.56 18.72 -3.55
CA LEU A 117 12.27 18.77 -2.27
C LEU A 117 12.54 17.36 -1.71
N VAL A 118 11.54 16.48 -1.72
CA VAL A 118 11.69 15.09 -1.24
C VAL A 118 12.65 14.32 -2.15
N LEU A 119 12.57 14.49 -3.48
CA LEU A 119 13.56 13.90 -4.40
C LEU A 119 14.97 14.42 -4.17
N ASP A 120 15.11 15.72 -3.90
CA ASP A 120 16.40 16.37 -3.71
C ASP A 120 17.13 15.79 -2.49
N VAL A 121 16.43 15.64 -1.36
CA VAL A 121 17.02 15.09 -0.14
C VAL A 121 17.34 13.60 -0.30
N HIS A 122 16.38 12.80 -0.77
CA HIS A 122 16.52 11.35 -0.76
C HIS A 122 17.36 10.80 -1.91
N LEU A 123 17.08 11.23 -3.14
CA LEU A 123 17.66 10.65 -4.35
C LEU A 123 18.85 11.48 -4.85
N ASN A 124 18.70 12.80 -4.95
CA ASN A 124 19.79 13.67 -5.44
C ASN A 124 20.89 13.86 -4.39
N GLY A 125 20.55 13.85 -3.11
CA GLY A 125 21.51 13.81 -2.01
C GLY A 125 22.35 12.53 -2.05
N ALA A 126 21.69 11.38 -2.18
CA ALA A 126 22.39 10.09 -2.33
C ALA A 126 23.31 10.09 -3.57
N PHE A 127 22.85 10.62 -4.71
CA PHE A 127 23.71 10.81 -5.88
C PHE A 127 24.93 11.69 -5.57
N ALA A 128 24.72 12.87 -4.99
CA ALA A 128 25.79 13.85 -4.76
C ALA A 128 26.90 13.28 -3.87
N ILE A 129 26.53 12.63 -2.76
CA ILE A 129 27.49 12.06 -1.82
C ILE A 129 28.14 10.81 -2.41
N THR A 130 27.35 9.92 -3.01
CA THR A 130 27.89 8.70 -3.64
C THR A 130 28.87 9.06 -4.76
N LYS A 131 28.57 10.09 -5.54
CA LYS A 131 29.44 10.63 -6.58
C LYS A 131 30.76 11.14 -6.01
N ALA A 132 30.72 11.81 -4.86
CA ALA A 132 31.90 12.35 -4.18
C ALA A 132 32.78 11.26 -3.53
N VAL A 133 32.21 10.20 -2.97
CA VAL A 133 33.01 9.07 -2.40
C VAL A 133 33.60 8.17 -3.48
N TRP A 134 32.97 8.10 -4.66
CA TRP A 134 33.33 7.14 -5.72
C TRP A 134 34.81 7.13 -6.12
N PRO A 135 35.50 8.28 -6.32
CA PRO A 135 36.92 8.28 -6.66
C PRO A 135 37.80 7.67 -5.56
N TYR A 136 37.45 7.87 -4.29
CA TYR A 136 38.17 7.30 -3.15
C TYR A 136 37.99 5.78 -3.11
N PHE A 137 36.75 5.32 -3.28
CA PHE A 137 36.44 3.88 -3.36
C PHE A 137 37.17 3.20 -4.52
N GLN A 138 37.20 3.83 -5.70
CA GLN A 138 37.92 3.31 -6.87
C GLN A 138 39.43 3.24 -6.62
N LYS A 139 40.01 4.30 -6.03
CA LYS A 139 41.45 4.39 -5.76
C LYS A 139 41.91 3.30 -4.79
N GLN A 140 41.16 3.07 -3.72
CA GLN A 140 41.50 2.09 -2.69
C GLN A 140 40.99 0.67 -3.00
N LYS A 141 40.23 0.50 -4.10
CA LYS A 141 39.58 -0.76 -4.49
C LYS A 141 38.76 -1.39 -3.35
N TYR A 142 37.98 -0.54 -2.68
CA TYR A 142 37.05 -0.96 -1.63
C TYR A 142 35.98 0.12 -1.42
N GLY A 143 34.72 -0.31 -1.35
CA GLY A 143 33.61 0.55 -0.95
C GLY A 143 32.38 -0.25 -0.55
N ARG A 144 31.60 0.28 0.39
CA ARG A 144 30.31 -0.28 0.79
C ARG A 144 29.26 0.82 0.80
N ILE A 145 28.14 0.59 0.13
CA ILE A 145 27.05 1.55 0.01
C ILE A 145 25.76 0.87 0.45
N VAL A 146 25.05 1.49 1.40
CA VAL A 146 23.69 1.09 1.77
C VAL A 146 22.75 2.25 1.47
N ASN A 147 21.79 2.01 0.59
CA ASN A 147 20.72 2.96 0.30
C ASN A 147 19.48 2.62 1.13
N THR A 148 18.93 3.61 1.85
CA THR A 148 17.70 3.43 2.62
C THR A 148 16.49 3.74 1.74
N SER A 149 15.87 2.70 1.18
CA SER A 149 14.54 2.73 0.56
C SER A 149 13.44 2.64 1.64
N SER A 150 12.26 2.12 1.30
CA SER A 150 11.14 1.88 2.21
C SER A 150 10.09 0.97 1.54
N PRO A 151 9.16 0.37 2.30
CA PRO A 151 7.99 -0.30 1.72
C PRO A 151 7.20 0.60 0.75
N ALA A 152 7.11 1.91 1.00
CA ALA A 152 6.47 2.85 0.07
C ALA A 152 7.23 2.94 -1.28
N GLY A 153 8.56 2.84 -1.26
CA GLY A 153 9.36 2.72 -2.49
C GLY A 153 9.08 1.43 -3.27
N LEU A 154 8.87 0.31 -2.57
CA LEU A 154 8.59 -0.98 -3.20
C LEU A 154 7.17 -1.05 -3.79
N TYR A 155 6.17 -0.62 -3.01
CA TYR A 155 4.75 -0.92 -3.29
C TYR A 155 3.91 0.31 -3.65
N GLY A 156 4.45 1.52 -3.49
CA GLY A 156 3.65 2.74 -3.47
C GLY A 156 2.88 2.89 -2.15
N ASN A 157 2.54 4.12 -1.79
CA ASN A 157 1.74 4.40 -0.60
C ASN A 157 0.90 5.67 -0.79
N PHE A 158 -0.36 5.64 -0.34
CA PHE A 158 -1.28 6.76 -0.50
C PHE A 158 -0.71 8.05 0.10
N GLY A 159 -0.77 9.17 -0.63
CA GLY A 159 -0.29 10.47 -0.15
C GLY A 159 1.22 10.66 -0.20
N GLN A 160 1.96 9.68 -0.73
CA GLN A 160 3.43 9.66 -0.70
C GLN A 160 4.03 9.50 -2.10
N ALA A 161 3.45 10.14 -3.12
CA ALA A 161 3.91 9.99 -4.52
C ALA A 161 5.39 10.42 -4.70
N ASN A 162 5.80 11.48 -4.02
CA ASN A 162 7.19 11.98 -3.99
C ASN A 162 8.15 11.03 -3.26
N TYR A 163 7.78 10.60 -2.06
CA TYR A 163 8.59 9.71 -1.23
C TYR A 163 8.73 8.33 -1.87
N SER A 164 7.63 7.76 -2.36
CA SER A 164 7.62 6.47 -3.09
C SER A 164 8.51 6.53 -4.33
N ALA A 165 8.44 7.63 -5.10
CA ALA A 165 9.32 7.83 -6.25
C ALA A 165 10.80 7.89 -5.84
N ALA A 166 11.15 8.70 -4.84
CA ALA A 166 12.52 8.83 -4.38
C ALA A 166 13.11 7.51 -3.86
N LYS A 167 12.34 6.79 -3.04
CA LYS A 167 12.73 5.52 -2.42
C LYS A 167 12.83 4.39 -3.44
N SER A 168 11.96 4.38 -4.45
CA SER A 168 12.09 3.47 -5.59
C SER A 168 13.31 3.80 -6.45
N GLY A 169 13.61 5.09 -6.68
CA GLY A 169 14.77 5.52 -7.46
C GLY A 169 16.12 5.08 -6.86
N LEU A 170 16.19 4.97 -5.53
CA LEU A 170 17.37 4.46 -4.82
C LEU A 170 17.69 2.98 -5.09
N ILE A 171 16.67 2.17 -5.47
CA ILE A 171 16.83 0.76 -5.84
C ILE A 171 17.63 0.66 -7.15
N GLY A 172 17.14 1.31 -8.21
CA GLY A 172 17.83 1.33 -9.50
C GLY A 172 19.22 1.97 -9.42
N LEU A 173 19.40 2.96 -8.54
CA LEU A 173 20.73 3.51 -8.23
C LEU A 173 21.65 2.43 -7.65
N ALA A 174 21.20 1.70 -6.61
CA ALA A 174 22.01 0.67 -5.95
C ALA A 174 22.38 -0.48 -6.91
N GLU A 175 21.43 -1.00 -7.69
CA GLU A 175 21.70 -2.05 -8.67
C GLU A 175 22.69 -1.60 -9.76
N THR A 176 22.59 -0.34 -10.19
CA THR A 176 23.55 0.24 -11.14
C THR A 176 24.94 0.37 -10.52
N LEU A 177 25.04 0.91 -9.31
CA LEU A 177 26.30 1.06 -8.58
C LEU A 177 26.95 -0.29 -8.31
N ALA A 178 26.18 -1.33 -7.99
CA ALA A 178 26.66 -2.70 -7.83
C ALA A 178 27.36 -3.21 -9.10
N LYS A 179 26.74 -2.99 -10.28
CA LYS A 179 27.31 -3.35 -11.58
C LYS A 179 28.57 -2.54 -11.92
N GLU A 180 28.56 -1.22 -11.69
CA GLU A 180 29.72 -0.36 -11.96
C GLU A 180 30.89 -0.59 -10.98
N GLY A 181 30.54 -0.93 -9.75
CA GLY A 181 31.44 -1.06 -8.61
C GLY A 181 32.16 -2.40 -8.52
N ALA A 182 31.63 -3.45 -9.14
CA ALA A 182 32.12 -4.83 -9.01
C ALA A 182 33.65 -4.95 -9.23
N LYS A 183 34.18 -4.38 -10.32
CA LYS A 183 35.63 -4.41 -10.63
C LYS A 183 36.52 -3.64 -9.64
N TYR A 184 35.93 -2.84 -8.77
CA TYR A 184 36.61 -2.04 -7.75
C TYR A 184 36.34 -2.56 -6.33
N ASN A 185 35.69 -3.72 -6.17
CA ASN A 185 35.21 -4.21 -4.87
C ASN A 185 34.36 -3.14 -4.14
N ILE A 186 33.51 -2.48 -4.91
CA ILE A 186 32.47 -1.59 -4.39
C ILE A 186 31.15 -2.34 -4.51
N VAL A 187 30.51 -2.59 -3.37
CA VAL A 187 29.18 -3.20 -3.34
C VAL A 187 28.14 -2.18 -2.88
N ALA A 188 26.95 -2.28 -3.43
CA ALA A 188 25.84 -1.39 -3.14
C ALA A 188 24.56 -2.21 -2.96
N ASN A 189 23.87 -2.03 -1.84
CA ASN A 189 22.64 -2.74 -1.51
C ASN A 189 21.57 -1.76 -1.03
N THR A 190 20.33 -2.21 -1.05
CA THR A 190 19.18 -1.43 -0.59
C THR A 190 18.50 -2.12 0.58
N ILE A 191 18.16 -1.36 1.61
CA ILE A 191 17.23 -1.81 2.65
C ILE A 191 15.90 -1.06 2.51
N ALA A 192 14.80 -1.74 2.80
CA ALA A 192 13.45 -1.19 2.87
C ALA A 192 12.91 -1.41 4.29
N PRO A 193 13.39 -0.61 5.28
CA PRO A 193 12.99 -0.81 6.66
C PRO A 193 11.56 -0.34 6.88
N LEU A 194 10.80 -1.11 7.64
CA LEU A 194 9.70 -0.58 8.44
C LEU A 194 10.26 -0.41 9.86
N ALA A 195 10.40 0.84 10.29
CA ALA A 195 11.03 1.17 11.57
C ALA A 195 10.25 2.27 12.29
N ARG A 196 10.24 2.19 13.62
CA ARG A 196 9.83 3.25 14.52
C ARG A 196 10.69 4.46 14.22
N SER A 197 10.03 5.45 13.65
CA SER A 197 10.55 6.78 13.45
C SER A 197 9.46 7.75 13.89
N ARG A 198 9.83 9.02 14.09
CA ARG A 198 8.86 10.10 14.28
C ARG A 198 7.74 10.11 13.20
N MET A 199 7.97 9.50 12.04
CA MET A 199 7.01 9.33 10.93
C MET A 199 6.02 8.18 11.12
N THR A 200 6.42 7.05 11.69
CA THR A 200 5.52 5.90 11.91
C THR A 200 4.80 5.98 13.25
N GLU A 201 5.33 6.77 14.20
CA GLU A 201 4.78 6.98 15.54
C GLU A 201 3.35 7.54 15.54
N SER A 202 2.98 8.34 14.54
CA SER A 202 1.63 8.90 14.39
C SER A 202 0.63 7.96 13.69
N ILE A 203 1.09 6.81 13.16
CA ILE A 203 0.31 5.91 12.30
C ILE A 203 0.13 4.52 12.92
N MET A 204 1.13 4.03 13.68
CA MET A 204 1.13 2.67 14.23
C MET A 204 0.95 2.68 15.77
N PRO A 205 0.32 1.67 16.36
CA PRO A 205 0.09 1.63 17.81
C PRO A 205 1.40 1.35 18.59
N PRO A 206 1.54 1.85 19.85
CA PRO A 206 2.75 1.73 20.66
C PRO A 206 3.37 0.32 20.76
N PRO A 207 2.61 -0.78 20.95
CA PRO A 207 3.20 -2.13 21.04
C PRO A 207 3.84 -2.62 19.73
N ILE A 208 3.39 -2.09 18.59
CA ILE A 208 4.03 -2.35 17.28
C ILE A 208 5.28 -1.47 17.17
N LEU A 209 5.20 -0.20 17.56
CA LEU A 209 6.32 0.73 17.53
C LEU A 209 7.49 0.28 18.41
N GLU A 210 7.23 -0.24 19.60
CA GLU A 210 8.25 -0.80 20.52
C GLU A 210 9.06 -1.92 19.88
N LYS A 211 8.45 -2.72 19.00
CA LYS A 211 9.15 -3.78 18.28
C LYS A 211 9.92 -3.26 17.06
N LEU A 212 9.62 -2.07 16.54
CA LEU A 212 10.17 -1.54 15.29
C LEU A 212 11.43 -0.67 15.48
N GLY A 213 12.15 -0.79 16.60
CA GLY A 213 13.25 0.12 16.89
C GLY A 213 14.48 -0.04 15.96
N PRO A 214 15.36 0.98 15.91
CA PRO A 214 16.60 0.96 15.12
C PRO A 214 17.53 -0.23 15.39
N GLU A 215 17.50 -0.78 16.59
CA GLU A 215 18.24 -1.97 17.02
C GLU A 215 17.88 -3.24 16.24
N LYS A 216 16.69 -3.28 15.62
CA LYS A 216 16.25 -4.37 14.75
C LYS A 216 16.62 -4.17 13.28
N VAL A 217 17.11 -2.98 12.90
CA VAL A 217 17.49 -2.65 11.51
C VAL A 217 18.99 -2.59 11.33
N ALA A 218 19.69 -2.01 12.32
CA ALA A 218 21.14 -1.81 12.29
C ALA A 218 21.97 -3.08 12.01
N PRO A 219 21.60 -4.27 12.49
CA PRO A 219 22.34 -5.49 12.20
C PRO A 219 22.53 -5.77 10.71
N LEU A 220 21.47 -5.62 9.92
CA LEU A 220 21.58 -5.83 8.47
C LEU A 220 22.44 -4.73 7.82
N VAL A 221 22.29 -3.48 8.25
CA VAL A 221 23.10 -2.36 7.73
C VAL A 221 24.58 -2.58 8.00
N LEU A 222 24.94 -2.99 9.22
CA LEU A 222 26.31 -3.34 9.59
C LEU A 222 26.82 -4.49 8.71
N TYR A 223 26.07 -5.59 8.60
CA TYR A 223 26.48 -6.75 7.83
C TYR A 223 26.73 -6.41 6.34
N LEU A 224 25.79 -5.70 5.71
CA LEU A 224 25.93 -5.22 4.31
C LEU A 224 27.07 -4.22 4.12
N SER A 225 27.60 -3.65 5.21
CA SER A 225 28.71 -2.70 5.21
C SER A 225 30.05 -3.32 5.60
N HIS A 226 30.07 -4.61 5.97
CA HIS A 226 31.28 -5.29 6.40
C HIS A 226 32.18 -5.69 5.21
N ALA A 227 33.47 -5.90 5.46
CA ALA A 227 34.40 -6.32 4.41
C ALA A 227 34.06 -7.72 3.86
N ASP A 228 33.60 -8.61 4.73
CA ASP A 228 33.23 -10.00 4.42
C ASP A 228 31.94 -10.15 3.60
N THR A 229 31.17 -9.07 3.38
CA THR A 229 29.94 -9.20 2.59
C THR A 229 30.27 -9.40 1.11
N GLU A 230 29.68 -10.43 0.52
CA GLU A 230 29.70 -10.69 -0.92
C GLU A 230 28.40 -10.23 -1.60
N ILE A 231 27.43 -9.77 -0.80
CA ILE A 231 26.11 -9.34 -1.27
C ILE A 231 26.25 -8.00 -1.98
N THR A 232 25.76 -7.93 -3.21
CA THR A 232 25.74 -6.69 -3.99
C THR A 232 24.53 -6.66 -4.92
N GLY A 233 23.96 -5.47 -5.11
CA GLY A 233 22.79 -5.24 -5.95
C GLY A 233 21.52 -5.86 -5.40
N GLN A 234 21.46 -6.18 -4.10
CA GLN A 234 20.31 -6.84 -3.49
C GLN A 234 19.45 -5.89 -2.65
N ILE A 235 18.20 -6.29 -2.43
CA ILE A 235 17.18 -5.52 -1.73
C ILE A 235 16.65 -6.37 -0.57
N PHE A 236 16.45 -5.75 0.59
CA PHE A 236 16.00 -6.44 1.80
C PHE A 236 14.88 -5.67 2.49
N GLU A 237 13.80 -6.35 2.86
CA GLU A 237 12.84 -5.82 3.83
C GLU A 237 13.27 -6.19 5.24
N VAL A 238 13.14 -5.23 6.15
CA VAL A 238 13.54 -5.39 7.55
C VAL A 238 12.53 -4.70 8.45
N ALA A 239 11.99 -5.43 9.43
CA ALA A 239 11.13 -4.83 10.44
C ALA A 239 11.02 -5.75 11.66
N ALA A 240 11.02 -5.18 12.86
CA ALA A 240 10.72 -5.92 14.09
C ALA A 240 11.53 -7.22 14.31
N GLY A 241 12.76 -7.29 13.79
CA GLY A 241 13.62 -8.46 13.88
C GLY A 241 13.45 -9.45 12.72
N PHE A 242 12.52 -9.23 11.80
CA PHE A 242 12.46 -9.93 10.52
C PHE A 242 13.49 -9.36 9.53
N TYR A 243 14.14 -10.26 8.79
CA TYR A 243 15.05 -9.95 7.69
C TYR A 243 14.73 -10.86 6.50
N GLY A 244 14.31 -10.30 5.37
CA GLY A 244 14.01 -11.08 4.17
C GLY A 244 14.51 -10.38 2.92
N GLN A 245 15.27 -11.10 2.09
CA GLN A 245 15.62 -10.63 0.76
C GLN A 245 14.35 -10.53 -0.08
N ILE A 246 14.22 -9.45 -0.84
CA ILE A 246 13.18 -9.26 -1.84
C ILE A 246 13.84 -9.09 -3.20
N ARG A 247 13.29 -9.76 -4.22
CA ARG A 247 13.82 -9.75 -5.59
C ARG A 247 12.70 -9.59 -6.60
N TRP A 248 13.09 -9.25 -7.83
CA TRP A 248 12.18 -9.25 -8.96
C TRP A 248 11.82 -10.68 -9.37
N GLU A 249 10.54 -10.93 -9.59
CA GLU A 249 10.05 -12.12 -10.28
C GLU A 249 9.35 -11.67 -11.56
N ARG A 250 9.84 -12.16 -12.70
CA ARG A 250 9.27 -11.89 -14.02
C ARG A 250 8.55 -13.15 -14.47
N SER A 251 7.26 -13.03 -14.76
CA SER A 251 6.46 -14.12 -15.28
C SER A 251 7.06 -14.65 -16.58
N SER A 252 6.76 -15.92 -16.84
CA SER A 252 6.93 -16.60 -18.11
C SER A 252 6.43 -15.80 -19.32
N GLY A 253 5.36 -15.03 -19.14
CA GLY A 253 4.76 -14.21 -20.18
C GLY A 253 4.13 -15.03 -21.30
N VAL A 254 3.89 -14.35 -22.42
CA VAL A 254 3.17 -14.86 -23.60
C VAL A 254 3.89 -14.41 -24.87
N LEU A 255 3.94 -15.31 -25.85
CA LEU A 255 4.41 -15.00 -27.20
C LEU A 255 3.24 -14.72 -28.14
N PHE A 256 3.39 -13.66 -28.91
CA PHE A 256 2.55 -13.20 -30.00
C PHE A 256 3.38 -13.19 -31.27
N LYS A 257 2.82 -13.68 -32.39
CA LYS A 257 3.50 -13.59 -33.68
C LYS A 257 3.69 -12.10 -34.03
N PRO A 258 4.91 -11.60 -34.26
CA PRO A 258 5.16 -10.17 -34.46
C PRO A 258 4.86 -9.76 -35.92
N ASP A 259 3.57 -9.81 -36.30
CA ASP A 259 3.05 -9.35 -37.58
C ASP A 259 1.73 -8.57 -37.38
N GLU A 260 1.00 -8.28 -38.47
CA GLU A 260 -0.24 -7.49 -38.44
C GLU A 260 -1.36 -8.08 -37.57
N SER A 261 -1.29 -9.39 -37.26
CA SER A 261 -2.25 -10.03 -36.36
C SER A 261 -2.00 -9.73 -34.88
N PHE A 262 -0.83 -9.16 -34.52
CA PHE A 262 -0.54 -8.72 -33.15
C PHE A 262 -1.29 -7.43 -32.83
N THR A 263 -2.58 -7.54 -32.52
CA THR A 263 -3.45 -6.41 -32.23
C THR A 263 -3.73 -6.24 -30.73
N ALA A 264 -4.34 -5.11 -30.35
CA ALA A 264 -4.74 -4.89 -28.95
C ALA A 264 -5.81 -5.90 -28.50
N GLU A 265 -6.65 -6.40 -29.41
CA GLU A 265 -7.62 -7.47 -29.16
C GLU A 265 -6.92 -8.81 -28.89
N ALA A 266 -5.85 -9.13 -29.64
CA ALA A 266 -5.04 -10.31 -29.36
C ALA A 266 -4.42 -10.24 -27.95
N VAL A 267 -3.93 -9.06 -27.54
CA VAL A 267 -3.46 -8.82 -26.17
C VAL A 267 -4.60 -9.00 -25.16
N ALA A 268 -5.76 -8.37 -25.39
CA ALA A 268 -6.92 -8.44 -24.51
C ALA A 268 -7.37 -9.89 -24.26
N LYS A 269 -7.37 -10.73 -25.31
CA LYS A 269 -7.76 -12.14 -25.22
C LYS A 269 -6.81 -12.97 -24.35
N LYS A 270 -5.51 -12.66 -24.37
CA LYS A 270 -4.48 -13.41 -23.63
C LYS A 270 -3.97 -12.66 -22.40
N PHE A 271 -4.68 -11.62 -21.94
CA PHE A 271 -4.15 -10.73 -20.92
C PHE A 271 -3.92 -11.43 -19.59
N ASP A 272 -4.80 -12.34 -19.20
CA ASP A 272 -4.64 -13.13 -17.97
C ASP A 272 -3.40 -14.04 -18.02
N GLU A 273 -3.05 -14.59 -19.19
CA GLU A 273 -1.84 -15.40 -19.37
C GLU A 273 -0.54 -14.60 -19.22
N ILE A 274 -0.57 -13.28 -19.45
CA ILE A 274 0.56 -12.36 -19.23
C ILE A 274 0.80 -12.14 -17.74
N LEU A 275 -0.28 -12.14 -16.94
CA LEU A 275 -0.26 -11.97 -15.48
C LEU A 275 -0.07 -13.30 -14.74
N ASP A 276 -0.10 -14.42 -15.44
CA ASP A 276 -0.01 -15.75 -14.86
C ASP A 276 1.43 -16.14 -14.54
N PHE A 277 1.66 -16.50 -13.28
CA PHE A 277 2.93 -16.98 -12.76
C PHE A 277 2.93 -18.52 -12.60
N ASP A 278 1.87 -19.25 -12.94
CA ASP A 278 1.95 -20.70 -13.11
C ASP A 278 2.61 -21.01 -14.46
N ASP A 279 3.89 -21.37 -14.40
CA ASP A 279 4.66 -21.78 -15.57
C ASP A 279 4.77 -23.30 -15.72
N SER A 280 4.10 -24.10 -14.89
CA SER A 280 4.34 -25.55 -14.75
C SER A 280 4.27 -26.31 -16.08
N LYS A 281 3.41 -25.84 -17.00
CA LYS A 281 3.19 -26.40 -18.34
C LYS A 281 3.90 -25.65 -19.47
N LYS A 282 4.62 -24.56 -19.17
CA LYS A 282 5.31 -23.73 -20.17
C LYS A 282 6.71 -24.29 -20.48
N PRO A 283 7.20 -24.11 -21.72
CA PRO A 283 8.54 -24.55 -22.12
C PRO A 283 9.62 -23.74 -21.40
N GLU A 284 10.86 -24.24 -21.38
CA GLU A 284 12.00 -23.62 -20.67
C GLU A 284 12.20 -22.13 -21.00
N LEU A 285 12.06 -21.75 -22.28
CA LEU A 285 12.19 -20.36 -22.73
C LEU A 285 11.14 -19.42 -22.11
N LEU A 286 10.02 -19.97 -21.65
CA LEU A 286 8.90 -19.26 -21.02
C LEU A 286 8.68 -19.79 -19.59
N LYS A 287 9.75 -20.02 -18.84
CA LYS A 287 9.68 -20.16 -17.39
C LYS A 287 9.74 -18.80 -16.72
N ASN A 288 9.16 -18.69 -15.52
CA ASN A 288 9.34 -17.54 -14.66
C ASN A 288 10.83 -17.37 -14.37
N GLN A 289 11.24 -16.11 -14.24
CA GLN A 289 12.63 -15.76 -14.02
C GLN A 289 12.76 -14.91 -12.77
N HIS A 290 13.96 -14.92 -12.20
CA HIS A 290 14.37 -14.00 -11.13
C HIS A 290 15.49 -13.11 -11.67
N PRO A 291 15.16 -12.17 -12.58
CA PRO A 291 16.14 -11.53 -13.45
C PRO A 291 16.95 -10.44 -12.75
N ASN A 292 18.14 -10.18 -13.31
CA ASN A 292 18.98 -9.01 -13.04
C ASN A 292 19.28 -8.19 -14.31
N MET A 293 18.55 -8.47 -15.40
CA MET A 293 18.65 -7.81 -16.70
C MET A 293 17.39 -8.07 -17.55
N LEU A 294 17.33 -7.43 -18.72
CA LEU A 294 16.29 -7.69 -19.72
C LEU A 294 16.23 -9.17 -20.14
N ASN A 295 15.09 -9.59 -20.68
CA ASN A 295 14.87 -10.98 -21.11
C ASN A 295 15.70 -11.34 -22.34
N ASP A 296 15.82 -12.63 -22.66
CA ASP A 296 16.46 -13.11 -23.89
C ASP A 296 15.54 -12.84 -25.11
N TYR A 297 15.44 -11.57 -25.48
CA TYR A 297 14.57 -11.11 -26.55
C TYR A 297 14.93 -11.71 -27.92
N ALA A 298 16.19 -12.10 -28.12
CA ALA A 298 16.63 -12.75 -29.36
C ALA A 298 16.00 -14.15 -29.51
N SER A 299 16.07 -14.97 -28.46
CA SER A 299 15.41 -16.28 -28.48
C SER A 299 13.88 -16.16 -28.50
N LEU A 300 13.32 -15.22 -27.73
CA LEU A 300 11.89 -14.98 -27.67
C LEU A 300 11.31 -14.55 -29.02
N THR A 301 11.93 -13.60 -29.72
CA THR A 301 11.44 -13.17 -31.04
C THR A 301 11.59 -14.27 -32.09
N ALA A 302 12.68 -15.05 -32.04
CA ALA A 302 12.86 -16.20 -32.92
C ALA A 302 11.78 -17.27 -32.71
N ALA A 303 11.35 -17.50 -31.46
CA ALA A 303 10.24 -18.39 -31.15
C ALA A 303 8.88 -17.80 -31.57
N ALA A 304 8.64 -16.52 -31.27
CA ALA A 304 7.41 -15.80 -31.62
C ALA A 304 7.13 -15.81 -33.12
N ARG A 305 8.17 -15.62 -33.96
CA ARG A 305 8.05 -15.62 -35.43
C ARG A 305 7.60 -16.97 -36.01
N LYS A 306 7.85 -18.08 -35.31
CA LYS A 306 7.44 -19.43 -35.70
C LYS A 306 5.97 -19.73 -35.40
N LEU A 307 5.31 -18.91 -34.58
CA LEU A 307 3.88 -19.08 -34.29
C LEU A 307 3.02 -18.86 -35.55
N PRO A 308 1.81 -19.46 -35.59
CA PRO A 308 0.77 -19.04 -36.53
C PRO A 308 0.32 -17.60 -36.24
N ALA A 309 -0.45 -17.00 -37.15
CA ALA A 309 -1.07 -15.71 -36.91
C ALA A 309 -1.88 -15.72 -35.59
N ASN A 310 -1.87 -14.59 -34.88
CA ASN A 310 -2.54 -14.47 -33.59
C ASN A 310 -4.06 -14.55 -33.79
N ASP A 311 -4.70 -15.50 -33.09
CA ASP A 311 -6.14 -15.71 -33.18
C ASP A 311 -6.91 -14.70 -32.33
N ALA A 312 -7.48 -13.68 -32.96
CA ALA A 312 -8.34 -12.69 -32.33
C ALA A 312 -9.83 -13.08 -32.29
N SER A 313 -10.22 -14.30 -32.72
CA SER A 313 -11.61 -14.73 -32.65
C SER A 313 -12.11 -14.76 -31.20
N GLY A 314 -13.30 -14.21 -30.97
CA GLY A 314 -13.89 -14.10 -29.62
C GLY A 314 -13.18 -13.13 -28.68
N ALA A 315 -12.19 -12.37 -29.15
CA ALA A 315 -11.50 -11.39 -28.32
C ALA A 315 -12.45 -10.24 -27.90
N PRO A 316 -12.25 -9.64 -26.72
CA PRO A 316 -12.95 -8.41 -26.34
C PRO A 316 -12.70 -7.31 -27.37
N SER A 317 -13.75 -6.54 -27.69
CA SER A 317 -13.61 -5.36 -28.53
C SER A 317 -12.74 -4.31 -27.82
N VAL A 318 -11.69 -3.84 -28.50
CA VAL A 318 -10.84 -2.74 -28.01
C VAL A 318 -11.10 -1.51 -28.87
N SER A 319 -11.57 -0.44 -28.25
CA SER A 319 -11.83 0.82 -28.93
C SER A 319 -11.49 2.00 -28.02
N LEU A 320 -10.87 3.02 -28.60
CA LEU A 320 -10.59 4.30 -27.96
C LEU A 320 -11.41 5.43 -28.61
N LYS A 321 -12.48 5.08 -29.34
CA LYS A 321 -13.34 6.04 -30.02
C LYS A 321 -13.85 7.10 -29.04
N GLY A 322 -13.57 8.36 -29.35
CA GLY A 322 -14.00 9.51 -28.55
C GLY A 322 -13.13 9.78 -27.31
N LYS A 323 -12.10 8.99 -27.04
CA LYS A 323 -11.12 9.27 -25.98
C LYS A 323 -10.07 10.26 -26.47
N VAL A 324 -9.70 11.20 -25.61
CA VAL A 324 -8.60 12.15 -25.85
C VAL A 324 -7.32 11.63 -25.20
N VAL A 325 -6.28 11.45 -26.01
CA VAL A 325 -5.01 10.86 -25.60
C VAL A 325 -3.90 11.89 -25.75
N LEU A 326 -3.13 12.12 -24.69
CA LEU A 326 -1.85 12.84 -24.76
C LEU A 326 -0.70 11.83 -24.75
N ILE A 327 0.18 11.87 -25.75
CA ILE A 327 1.42 11.08 -25.79
C ILE A 327 2.61 12.02 -25.91
N THR A 328 3.57 11.91 -24.98
CA THR A 328 4.76 12.77 -24.95
C THR A 328 5.97 12.11 -25.61
N GLY A 329 6.85 12.93 -26.21
CA GLY A 329 7.99 12.44 -27.01
C GLY A 329 7.55 11.61 -28.23
N ALA A 330 6.51 12.08 -28.93
CA ALA A 330 5.82 11.35 -29.98
C ALA A 330 6.06 11.90 -31.40
N GLY A 331 7.05 12.78 -31.58
CA GLY A 331 7.44 13.30 -32.89
C GLY A 331 8.23 12.30 -33.74
N ALA A 332 8.89 11.33 -33.08
CA ALA A 332 9.68 10.29 -33.72
C ALA A 332 9.72 8.99 -32.90
N GLY A 333 10.36 7.96 -33.45
CA GLY A 333 10.65 6.70 -32.76
C GLY A 333 9.39 6.01 -32.22
N LEU A 334 9.49 5.48 -31.00
CA LEU A 334 8.40 4.72 -30.36
C LEU A 334 7.13 5.56 -30.16
N GLY A 335 7.27 6.77 -29.63
CA GLY A 335 6.11 7.61 -29.31
C GLY A 335 5.29 7.97 -30.55
N LYS A 336 5.96 8.14 -31.70
CA LYS A 336 5.30 8.33 -32.99
C LYS A 336 4.40 7.14 -33.36
N GLU A 337 4.95 5.93 -33.30
CA GLU A 337 4.18 4.74 -33.64
C GLU A 337 3.07 4.49 -32.62
N TYR A 338 3.30 4.75 -31.33
CA TYR A 338 2.25 4.73 -30.32
C TYR A 338 1.11 5.68 -30.71
N ALA A 339 1.40 6.94 -31.05
CA ALA A 339 0.38 7.91 -31.46
C ALA A 339 -0.45 7.42 -32.66
N LYS A 340 0.19 6.81 -33.66
CA LYS A 340 -0.50 6.22 -34.81
C LYS A 340 -1.42 5.06 -34.41
N TRP A 341 -0.97 4.19 -33.52
CA TRP A 341 -1.80 3.10 -33.00
C TRP A 341 -3.02 3.61 -32.22
N PHE A 342 -2.82 4.57 -31.32
CA PHE A 342 -3.93 5.17 -30.58
C PHE A 342 -4.98 5.82 -31.51
N ALA A 343 -4.52 6.55 -32.53
CA ALA A 343 -5.41 7.15 -33.52
C ALA A 343 -6.14 6.10 -34.38
N ARG A 344 -5.46 5.01 -34.78
CA ARG A 344 -6.05 3.87 -35.50
C ARG A 344 -7.20 3.22 -34.71
N TYR A 345 -7.12 3.21 -33.38
CA TYR A 345 -8.17 2.73 -32.49
C TYR A 345 -9.26 3.78 -32.17
N GLY A 346 -9.26 4.92 -32.87
CA GLY A 346 -10.32 5.93 -32.83
C GLY A 346 -10.12 7.06 -31.83
N ALA A 347 -8.96 7.15 -31.18
CA ALA A 347 -8.65 8.23 -30.25
C ALA A 347 -8.37 9.56 -30.98
N LYS A 348 -8.60 10.67 -30.27
CA LYS A 348 -8.12 11.99 -30.64
C LYS A 348 -6.77 12.21 -29.96
N VAL A 349 -5.69 12.27 -30.74
CA VAL A 349 -4.33 12.19 -30.19
C VAL A 349 -3.63 13.55 -30.19
N VAL A 350 -3.29 14.07 -29.02
CA VAL A 350 -2.33 15.16 -28.88
C VAL A 350 -0.92 14.57 -28.87
N VAL A 351 -0.15 14.91 -29.90
CA VAL A 351 1.22 14.48 -30.10
C VAL A 351 2.13 15.57 -29.55
N ASN A 352 2.75 15.33 -28.41
CA ASN A 352 3.75 16.22 -27.83
C ASN A 352 5.16 15.81 -28.25
N ASP A 353 5.94 16.75 -28.77
CA ASP A 353 7.38 16.62 -28.96
C ASP A 353 8.04 18.00 -28.98
N PHE A 354 9.01 18.21 -28.07
CA PHE A 354 9.66 19.52 -27.92
C PHE A 354 10.48 19.93 -29.15
N LYS A 355 10.86 18.99 -30.03
CA LYS A 355 11.54 19.30 -31.28
C LYS A 355 10.54 19.54 -32.40
N ASP A 356 9.76 18.52 -32.74
CA ASP A 356 8.75 18.60 -33.80
C ASP A 356 7.78 17.42 -33.74
N ALA A 357 6.49 17.72 -33.58
CA ALA A 357 5.40 16.74 -33.62
C ALA A 357 4.59 16.76 -34.93
N THR A 358 4.87 17.71 -35.83
CA THR A 358 4.06 17.99 -37.03
C THR A 358 3.98 16.78 -37.95
N LYS A 359 5.11 16.13 -38.21
CA LYS A 359 5.17 14.95 -39.10
C LYS A 359 4.28 13.81 -38.62
N THR A 360 4.29 13.48 -37.33
CA THR A 360 3.44 12.42 -36.77
C THR A 360 1.96 12.77 -36.92
N VAL A 361 1.59 14.02 -36.66
CA VAL A 361 0.20 14.49 -36.79
C VAL A 361 -0.28 14.43 -38.24
N ASP A 362 0.56 14.83 -39.20
CA ASP A 362 0.22 14.77 -40.63
C ASP A 362 0.05 13.33 -41.11
N GLU A 363 0.92 12.40 -40.66
CA GLU A 363 0.79 10.98 -40.96
C GLU A 363 -0.50 10.38 -40.37
N ILE A 364 -0.87 10.76 -39.13
CA ILE A 364 -2.13 10.32 -38.52
C ILE A 364 -3.34 10.83 -39.32
N LYS A 365 -3.35 12.11 -39.69
CA LYS A 365 -4.43 12.72 -40.48
C LYS A 365 -4.53 12.11 -41.87
N ALA A 366 -3.39 11.84 -42.53
CA ALA A 366 -3.35 11.17 -43.83
C ALA A 366 -3.93 9.76 -43.78
N ALA A 367 -3.79 9.06 -42.65
CA ALA A 367 -4.42 7.76 -42.38
C ALA A 367 -5.89 7.87 -41.92
N GLY A 368 -6.49 9.06 -41.89
CA GLY A 368 -7.88 9.30 -41.51
C GLY A 368 -8.13 9.44 -40.01
N GLY A 369 -7.09 9.49 -39.18
CA GLY A 369 -7.19 9.71 -37.74
C GLY A 369 -7.28 11.18 -37.35
N GLU A 370 -7.62 11.46 -36.09
CA GLU A 370 -7.68 12.82 -35.54
C GLU A 370 -6.49 13.06 -34.60
N ALA A 371 -5.67 14.07 -34.92
CA ALA A 371 -4.53 14.44 -34.08
C ALA A 371 -4.24 15.95 -34.07
N HIS A 372 -3.58 16.39 -33.00
CA HIS A 372 -3.18 17.78 -32.76
C HIS A 372 -1.75 17.87 -32.25
N VAL A 373 -1.07 18.95 -32.64
CA VAL A 373 0.35 19.18 -32.35
C VAL A 373 0.53 19.86 -30.99
N ASP A 374 1.54 19.44 -30.24
CA ASP A 374 2.09 20.16 -29.10
C ASP A 374 3.64 20.16 -29.14
N HIS A 375 4.25 21.32 -28.89
CA HIS A 375 5.71 21.51 -28.94
C HIS A 375 6.34 21.88 -27.59
N HIS A 376 5.57 21.84 -26.51
CA HIS A 376 6.05 22.30 -25.22
C HIS A 376 6.97 21.26 -24.58
N ASP A 377 7.94 21.73 -23.78
CA ASP A 377 8.85 20.85 -23.06
C ASP A 377 8.19 20.28 -21.80
N VAL A 378 8.15 18.95 -21.67
CA VAL A 378 7.55 18.26 -20.51
C VAL A 378 8.22 18.63 -19.19
N SER A 379 9.49 19.03 -19.21
CA SER A 379 10.28 19.34 -18.01
C SER A 379 10.05 20.74 -17.47
N THR A 380 9.48 21.65 -18.28
CA THR A 380 9.32 23.08 -17.89
C THR A 380 7.97 23.69 -18.22
N GLN A 381 7.15 23.04 -19.05
CA GLN A 381 5.92 23.62 -19.63
C GLN A 381 4.71 22.67 -19.55
N ALA A 382 4.65 21.81 -18.53
CA ALA A 382 3.55 20.85 -18.35
C ALA A 382 2.15 21.50 -18.31
N ASP A 383 2.00 22.69 -17.71
CA ASP A 383 0.74 23.45 -17.69
C ASP A 383 0.30 23.84 -19.11
N ALA A 384 1.23 24.26 -19.95
CA ALA A 384 0.94 24.63 -21.34
C ALA A 384 0.54 23.43 -22.19
N ILE A 385 1.15 22.26 -21.94
CA ILE A 385 0.77 20.99 -22.59
C ILE A 385 -0.69 20.64 -22.25
N ILE A 386 -1.03 20.60 -20.96
CA ILE A 386 -2.40 20.25 -20.53
C ILE A 386 -3.40 21.31 -21.01
N LYS A 387 -3.05 22.59 -20.97
CA LYS A 387 -3.87 23.66 -21.54
C LYS A 387 -4.12 23.44 -23.03
N ASN A 388 -3.11 23.09 -23.83
CA ASN A 388 -3.27 22.83 -25.26
C ASN A 388 -4.22 21.64 -25.52
N VAL A 389 -4.13 20.57 -24.72
CA VAL A 389 -5.09 19.45 -24.79
C VAL A 389 -6.52 19.92 -24.54
N LEU A 390 -6.73 20.72 -23.49
CA LEU A 390 -8.04 21.22 -23.10
C LEU A 390 -8.60 22.24 -24.10
N ASP A 391 -7.79 23.19 -24.57
CA ASP A 391 -8.20 24.16 -25.58
C ASP A 391 -8.67 23.46 -26.86
N LYS A 392 -8.02 22.35 -27.23
CA LYS A 392 -8.32 21.63 -28.46
C LYS A 392 -9.50 20.67 -28.34
N TYR A 393 -9.56 19.89 -27.27
CA TYR A 393 -10.48 18.76 -27.15
C TYR A 393 -11.35 18.78 -25.88
N GLY A 394 -11.19 19.77 -25.01
CA GLY A 394 -12.02 19.99 -23.82
C GLY A 394 -11.80 19.02 -22.65
N THR A 395 -11.01 17.95 -22.83
CA THR A 395 -10.75 16.95 -21.79
C THR A 395 -9.48 16.15 -22.09
N ILE A 396 -9.06 15.31 -21.13
CA ILE A 396 -7.99 14.31 -21.30
C ILE A 396 -8.43 12.99 -20.68
N ASP A 397 -8.47 11.90 -21.45
CA ASP A 397 -8.89 10.55 -21.00
C ASP A 397 -7.70 9.65 -20.72
N VAL A 398 -6.64 9.79 -21.53
CA VAL A 398 -5.46 8.95 -21.49
C VAL A 398 -4.20 9.82 -21.50
N LEU A 399 -3.25 9.50 -20.63
CA LEU A 399 -1.92 10.08 -20.62
C LEU A 399 -0.86 8.99 -20.79
N VAL A 400 -0.05 9.08 -21.85
CA VAL A 400 1.10 8.20 -22.06
C VAL A 400 2.38 9.02 -21.88
N ASN A 401 3.02 8.86 -20.72
CA ASN A 401 4.26 9.55 -20.39
C ASN A 401 5.46 8.80 -20.99
N ASN A 402 5.78 9.13 -22.25
CA ASN A 402 6.83 8.48 -23.04
C ASN A 402 8.07 9.35 -23.27
N ALA A 403 7.99 10.68 -23.08
CA ALA A 403 9.12 11.57 -23.28
C ALA A 403 10.41 11.11 -22.56
N GLY A 404 11.54 11.28 -23.23
CA GLY A 404 12.80 10.77 -22.73
C GLY A 404 14.04 11.27 -23.45
N ILE A 405 15.16 11.25 -22.73
CA ILE A 405 16.49 11.57 -23.22
C ILE A 405 17.52 10.60 -22.62
N LEU A 406 18.63 10.38 -23.32
CA LEU A 406 19.79 9.67 -22.75
C LEU A 406 20.96 10.63 -22.51
N ARG A 407 21.66 10.42 -21.40
CA ARG A 407 22.93 11.05 -21.02
C ARG A 407 23.82 9.99 -20.38
N ASP A 408 24.06 8.93 -21.14
CA ASP A 408 24.78 7.76 -20.68
C ASP A 408 26.24 8.10 -20.37
N ARG A 409 26.67 7.72 -19.18
CA ARG A 409 27.99 7.97 -18.65
C ARG A 409 28.27 7.01 -17.50
N SER A 410 29.47 6.44 -17.45
CA SER A 410 29.94 5.76 -16.23
C SER A 410 29.74 6.67 -15.01
N PHE A 411 29.29 6.15 -13.89
CA PHE A 411 29.00 6.91 -12.68
C PHE A 411 30.17 7.81 -12.26
N ALA A 412 31.41 7.31 -12.38
CA ALA A 412 32.64 8.07 -12.12
C ALA A 412 32.75 9.38 -12.94
N LYS A 413 32.22 9.43 -14.16
CA LYS A 413 32.29 10.59 -15.08
C LYS A 413 30.98 11.36 -15.20
N MET A 414 29.87 10.82 -14.70
CA MET A 414 28.56 11.46 -14.77
C MET A 414 28.53 12.81 -14.07
N THR A 415 28.15 13.86 -14.76
CA THR A 415 28.05 15.21 -14.19
C THR A 415 26.70 15.40 -13.50
N LYS A 416 26.61 16.38 -12.58
CA LYS A 416 25.33 16.79 -11.98
C LYS A 416 24.33 17.25 -13.05
N GLN A 417 24.80 17.93 -14.10
CA GLN A 417 23.95 18.36 -15.20
C GLN A 417 23.35 17.18 -15.97
N GLU A 418 24.15 16.15 -16.29
CA GLU A 418 23.66 14.93 -16.96
C GLU A 418 22.66 14.17 -16.06
N TRP A 419 22.86 14.19 -14.74
CA TRP A 419 21.92 13.63 -13.77
C TRP A 419 20.59 14.39 -13.74
N ASP A 420 20.65 15.70 -13.53
CA ASP A 420 19.49 16.58 -13.40
C ASP A 420 18.64 16.61 -14.68
N GLN A 421 19.27 16.66 -15.87
CA GLN A 421 18.57 16.68 -17.16
C GLN A 421 17.70 15.43 -17.35
N VAL A 422 18.25 14.24 -17.06
CA VAL A 422 17.54 12.97 -17.21
C VAL A 422 16.38 12.91 -16.20
N GLN A 423 16.61 13.30 -14.95
CA GLN A 423 15.55 13.31 -13.94
C GLN A 423 14.44 14.31 -14.27
N ALA A 424 14.79 15.50 -14.79
CA ALA A 424 13.82 16.53 -15.15
C ALA A 424 12.85 16.06 -16.24
N VAL A 425 13.36 15.43 -17.30
CA VAL A 425 12.50 14.91 -18.38
C VAL A 425 11.71 13.69 -17.94
N HIS A 426 12.38 12.70 -17.35
CA HIS A 426 11.76 11.40 -17.11
C HIS A 426 10.85 11.41 -15.89
N LEU A 427 11.30 11.98 -14.77
CA LEU A 427 10.60 11.87 -13.49
C LEU A 427 9.74 13.10 -13.22
N LEU A 428 10.33 14.30 -13.25
CA LEU A 428 9.59 15.54 -12.98
C LEU A 428 8.54 15.81 -14.06
N GLY A 429 8.88 15.63 -15.34
CA GLY A 429 7.92 15.77 -16.44
C GLY A 429 6.72 14.81 -16.32
N THR A 430 6.98 13.53 -16.00
CA THR A 430 5.93 12.54 -15.76
C THR A 430 5.05 12.92 -14.57
N PHE A 431 5.65 13.34 -13.46
CA PHE A 431 4.91 13.81 -12.29
C PHE A 431 4.05 15.02 -12.60
N ASN A 432 4.62 16.08 -13.19
CA ASN A 432 3.92 17.33 -13.45
C ASN A 432 2.73 17.15 -14.40
N LEU A 433 2.92 16.41 -15.50
CA LEU A 433 1.82 16.10 -16.43
C LEU A 433 0.74 15.26 -15.78
N SER A 434 1.13 14.21 -15.04
CA SER A 434 0.17 13.36 -14.34
C SER A 434 -0.61 14.14 -13.27
N ARG A 435 0.07 15.01 -12.50
CA ARG A 435 -0.54 15.87 -11.48
C ARG A 435 -1.60 16.79 -12.08
N LEU A 436 -1.35 17.35 -13.26
CA LEU A 436 -2.26 18.27 -13.94
C LEU A 436 -3.42 17.54 -14.66
N ALA A 437 -3.17 16.34 -15.18
CA ALA A 437 -4.21 15.52 -15.81
C ALA A 437 -5.16 14.87 -14.77
N PHE A 438 -4.65 14.53 -13.59
CA PHE A 438 -5.39 13.76 -12.59
C PHE A 438 -6.68 14.41 -12.09
N PRO A 439 -6.76 15.73 -11.78
CA PRO A 439 -8.02 16.37 -11.41
C PRO A 439 -9.10 16.24 -12.48
N ILE A 440 -8.73 16.38 -13.77
CA ILE A 440 -9.65 16.27 -14.91
C ILE A 440 -10.19 14.85 -15.01
N MET A 441 -9.30 13.84 -14.91
CA MET A 441 -9.69 12.43 -14.92
C MET A 441 -10.55 12.06 -13.71
N SER A 442 -10.24 12.63 -12.55
CA SER A 442 -10.94 12.39 -11.28
C SER A 442 -12.36 12.95 -11.31
N GLU A 443 -12.56 14.13 -11.88
CA GLU A 443 -13.87 14.78 -11.97
C GLU A 443 -14.86 13.94 -12.79
N LYS A 444 -14.41 13.40 -13.92
CA LYS A 444 -15.22 12.55 -14.80
C LYS A 444 -15.21 11.06 -14.44
N LYS A 445 -14.53 10.68 -13.35
CA LYS A 445 -14.38 9.27 -12.91
C LYS A 445 -13.89 8.33 -14.02
N TYR A 446 -12.95 8.82 -14.83
CA TYR A 446 -12.31 8.03 -15.88
C TYR A 446 -10.92 8.57 -16.17
N GLY A 447 -9.91 7.71 -16.06
CA GLY A 447 -8.55 8.02 -16.49
C GLY A 447 -7.73 6.77 -16.77
N ARG A 448 -6.84 6.85 -17.75
CA ARG A 448 -5.82 5.83 -18.00
C ARG A 448 -4.46 6.52 -18.11
N ILE A 449 -3.51 6.11 -17.27
CA ILE A 449 -2.14 6.61 -17.35
C ILE A 449 -1.23 5.43 -17.64
N VAL A 450 -0.42 5.55 -18.68
CA VAL A 450 0.61 4.56 -19.00
C VAL A 450 1.97 5.23 -18.91
N ASN A 451 2.76 4.82 -17.93
CA ASN A 451 4.08 5.37 -17.68
C ASN A 451 5.15 4.44 -18.25
N ILE A 452 6.09 5.00 -19.02
CA ILE A 452 7.17 4.22 -19.61
C ILE A 452 8.33 4.14 -18.61
N THR A 453 8.56 2.96 -18.04
CA THR A 453 9.78 2.64 -17.29
C THR A 453 10.86 2.05 -18.23
N SER A 454 11.84 1.33 -17.70
CA SER A 454 12.84 0.60 -18.46
C SER A 454 13.37 -0.57 -17.64
N THR A 455 13.81 -1.64 -18.29
CA THR A 455 14.59 -2.71 -17.65
C THR A 455 15.90 -2.21 -17.05
N SER A 456 16.48 -1.12 -17.57
CA SER A 456 17.60 -0.42 -16.90
C SER A 456 17.17 0.19 -15.56
N GLY A 457 15.93 0.65 -15.44
CA GLY A 457 15.36 1.11 -14.18
C GLY A 457 15.08 -0.04 -13.22
N ILE A 458 14.46 -1.11 -13.71
CA ILE A 458 14.07 -2.26 -12.88
C ILE A 458 15.30 -3.01 -12.35
N TYR A 459 16.35 -3.18 -13.16
CA TYR A 459 17.48 -4.07 -12.83
C TYR A 459 18.84 -3.38 -12.67
N GLY A 460 18.89 -2.05 -12.79
CA GLY A 460 20.14 -1.31 -12.94
C GLY A 460 20.87 -1.56 -14.27
N ASN A 461 21.69 -0.61 -14.72
CA ASN A 461 22.57 -0.85 -15.87
C ASN A 461 23.84 0.01 -15.81
N PHE A 462 25.00 -0.60 -16.13
CA PHE A 462 26.28 0.11 -16.12
C PHE A 462 26.25 1.33 -17.03
N GLY A 463 26.70 2.49 -16.53
CA GLY A 463 26.76 3.72 -17.30
C GLY A 463 25.43 4.47 -17.43
N GLN A 464 24.39 4.01 -16.73
CA GLN A 464 23.05 4.59 -16.80
C GLN A 464 22.48 4.93 -15.43
N ALA A 465 23.31 5.29 -14.44
CA ALA A 465 22.84 5.56 -13.08
C ALA A 465 21.72 6.62 -13.01
N ASN A 466 21.81 7.71 -13.78
CA ASN A 466 20.77 8.73 -13.91
C ASN A 466 19.47 8.18 -14.50
N TYR A 467 19.56 7.47 -15.62
CA TYR A 467 18.42 6.91 -16.34
C TYR A 467 17.75 5.79 -15.56
N SER A 468 18.53 4.83 -15.05
CA SER A 468 18.09 3.75 -14.18
C SER A 468 17.36 4.28 -12.95
N SER A 469 17.96 5.21 -12.21
CA SER A 469 17.32 5.80 -11.02
C SER A 469 16.01 6.50 -11.36
N SER A 470 15.98 7.27 -12.45
CA SER A 470 14.77 8.00 -12.89
C SER A 470 13.66 7.04 -13.32
N LYS A 471 13.99 5.98 -14.05
CA LYS A 471 13.02 4.98 -14.51
C LYS A 471 12.55 4.06 -13.38
N CYS A 472 13.41 3.74 -12.41
CA CYS A 472 12.98 3.04 -11.21
C CYS A 472 12.07 3.91 -10.33
N ALA A 473 12.32 5.23 -10.25
CA ALA A 473 11.44 6.17 -9.55
C ALA A 473 10.03 6.22 -10.14
N ILE A 474 9.87 5.97 -11.45
CA ILE A 474 8.56 5.83 -12.10
C ILE A 474 7.74 4.67 -11.50
N LEU A 475 8.37 3.60 -11.02
CA LEU A 475 7.65 2.48 -10.41
C LEU A 475 6.91 2.93 -9.14
N GLY A 476 7.65 3.52 -8.19
CA GLY A 476 7.07 4.05 -6.96
C GLY A 476 6.03 5.16 -7.20
N LEU A 477 6.29 6.08 -8.14
CA LEU A 477 5.32 7.10 -8.53
C LEU A 477 4.02 6.48 -9.06
N SER A 478 4.14 5.55 -10.00
CA SER A 478 2.99 4.97 -10.70
C SER A 478 2.14 4.12 -9.77
N LYS A 479 2.76 3.33 -8.89
CA LYS A 479 2.04 2.52 -7.89
C LYS A 479 1.25 3.40 -6.93
N THR A 480 1.82 4.52 -6.47
CA THR A 480 1.08 5.46 -5.62
C THR A 480 -0.10 6.09 -6.36
N ILE A 481 0.08 6.58 -7.60
CA ILE A 481 -1.03 7.16 -8.37
C ILE A 481 -2.11 6.10 -8.67
N ALA A 482 -1.73 4.84 -8.90
CA ALA A 482 -2.67 3.73 -9.07
C ALA A 482 -3.54 3.53 -7.82
N ILE A 483 -2.95 3.55 -6.63
CA ILE A 483 -3.67 3.44 -5.34
C ILE A 483 -4.64 4.61 -5.17
N GLU A 484 -4.18 5.85 -5.37
CA GLU A 484 -5.01 7.04 -5.18
C GLU A 484 -6.12 7.20 -6.23
N GLY A 485 -5.85 6.73 -7.45
CA GLY A 485 -6.75 6.81 -8.60
C GLY A 485 -7.86 5.76 -8.61
N ALA A 486 -7.67 4.64 -7.91
CA ALA A 486 -8.56 3.47 -7.97
C ALA A 486 -10.03 3.82 -7.71
N LYS A 487 -10.31 4.63 -6.67
CA LYS A 487 -11.68 5.04 -6.30
C LYS A 487 -12.40 5.89 -7.36
N ASN A 488 -11.64 6.49 -8.28
CA ASN A 488 -12.15 7.35 -9.34
C ASN A 488 -12.00 6.70 -10.73
N ASN A 489 -11.79 5.37 -10.79
CA ASN A 489 -11.56 4.64 -12.04
C ASN A 489 -10.43 5.27 -12.89
N ILE A 490 -9.39 5.74 -12.21
CA ILE A 490 -8.13 6.12 -12.82
C ILE A 490 -7.19 4.92 -12.64
N LYS A 491 -6.83 4.27 -13.74
CA LYS A 491 -5.90 3.14 -13.74
C LYS A 491 -4.55 3.60 -14.27
N VAL A 492 -3.48 3.22 -13.56
CA VAL A 492 -2.11 3.60 -13.91
C VAL A 492 -1.27 2.35 -14.03
N ASN A 493 -0.72 2.07 -15.21
CA ASN A 493 0.11 0.89 -15.46
C ASN A 493 1.47 1.29 -16.04
N ILE A 494 2.44 0.40 -15.90
CA ILE A 494 3.85 0.69 -16.18
C ILE A 494 4.35 -0.26 -17.26
N VAL A 495 5.07 0.27 -18.26
CA VAL A 495 5.61 -0.52 -19.37
C VAL A 495 7.11 -0.28 -19.53
N ALA A 496 7.90 -1.35 -19.55
CA ALA A 496 9.32 -1.39 -19.88
C ALA A 496 9.51 -1.98 -21.28
N PRO A 497 9.54 -1.14 -22.33
CA PRO A 497 9.69 -1.62 -23.70
C PRO A 497 11.14 -1.95 -24.04
N HIS A 498 11.32 -3.03 -24.82
CA HIS A 498 12.52 -3.32 -25.59
C HIS A 498 12.20 -3.19 -27.08
N ALA A 499 12.61 -2.08 -27.66
CA ALA A 499 12.34 -1.76 -29.05
C ALA A 499 13.45 -0.88 -29.66
N GLU A 500 13.54 -0.91 -30.98
CA GLU A 500 14.38 -0.01 -31.76
C GLU A 500 13.87 1.42 -31.67
N THR A 501 14.75 2.31 -31.25
CA THR A 501 14.46 3.74 -31.05
C THR A 501 15.65 4.55 -31.55
N ALA A 502 15.44 5.84 -31.79
CA ALA A 502 16.55 6.78 -32.02
C ALA A 502 17.63 6.74 -30.92
N MET A 503 17.27 6.29 -29.70
CA MET A 503 18.16 6.16 -28.54
C MET A 503 18.88 4.79 -28.44
N THR A 504 18.41 3.76 -29.15
CA THR A 504 18.96 2.39 -29.10
C THR A 504 19.59 1.94 -30.43
N LEU A 505 19.51 2.77 -31.48
CA LEU A 505 20.10 2.51 -32.82
C LEU A 505 21.61 2.21 -32.80
N THR A 506 22.36 2.77 -31.86
CA THR A 506 23.81 2.53 -31.72
C THR A 506 24.15 1.28 -30.89
N ILE A 507 23.15 0.64 -30.30
CA ILE A 507 23.29 -0.54 -29.42
C ILE A 507 23.01 -1.84 -30.19
N PHE A 508 22.08 -1.81 -31.14
CA PHE A 508 21.72 -2.98 -31.96
C PHE A 508 22.76 -3.30 -33.03
N ARG A 509 22.97 -4.60 -33.28
CA ARG A 509 23.78 -5.07 -34.42
C ARG A 509 23.00 -4.83 -35.72
N GLU A 510 23.71 -4.73 -36.85
CA GLU A 510 23.09 -4.59 -38.18
C GLU A 510 22.04 -5.68 -38.47
N GLU A 511 22.34 -6.91 -38.03
CA GLU A 511 21.48 -8.10 -38.15
C GLU A 511 20.21 -8.06 -37.28
N ASP A 512 20.19 -7.22 -36.24
CA ASP A 512 19.05 -7.09 -35.31
C ASP A 512 18.07 -5.99 -35.74
N LYS A 513 18.41 -5.19 -36.76
CA LYS A 513 17.55 -4.09 -37.24
C LYS A 513 16.22 -4.62 -37.77
N ASN A 514 15.13 -3.92 -37.42
CA ASN A 514 13.73 -4.28 -37.64
C ASN A 514 13.22 -5.53 -36.90
N LEU A 515 13.99 -6.12 -35.98
CA LEU A 515 13.48 -7.22 -35.17
C LEU A 515 12.55 -6.75 -34.07
N TYR A 516 12.81 -5.56 -33.51
CA TYR A 516 12.12 -5.03 -32.33
C TYR A 516 11.37 -3.73 -32.67
N HIS A 517 10.45 -3.80 -33.62
CA HIS A 517 9.68 -2.64 -34.06
C HIS A 517 8.72 -2.15 -32.97
N ALA A 518 8.42 -0.84 -32.95
CA ALA A 518 7.50 -0.22 -32.00
C ALA A 518 6.08 -0.83 -32.04
N ASP A 519 5.68 -1.37 -33.20
CA ASP A 519 4.40 -2.07 -33.40
C ASP A 519 4.26 -3.32 -32.53
N GLN A 520 5.35 -3.87 -32.01
CA GLN A 520 5.34 -5.02 -31.12
C GLN A 520 5.14 -4.62 -29.65
N VAL A 521 5.04 -3.31 -29.38
CA VAL A 521 4.81 -2.73 -28.05
C VAL A 521 3.46 -2.02 -27.99
N ALA A 522 3.11 -1.27 -29.04
CA ALA A 522 1.91 -0.45 -29.12
C ALA A 522 0.58 -1.17 -28.78
N PRO A 523 0.35 -2.45 -29.16
CA PRO A 523 -0.87 -3.19 -28.80
C PRO A 523 -1.16 -3.20 -27.29
N LEU A 524 -0.13 -3.42 -26.46
CA LEU A 524 -0.28 -3.40 -25.00
C LEU A 524 -0.65 -2.01 -24.51
N LEU A 525 0.01 -0.96 -25.00
CA LEU A 525 -0.29 0.43 -24.60
C LEU A 525 -1.74 0.82 -24.89
N VAL A 526 -2.25 0.45 -26.08
CA VAL A 526 -3.64 0.68 -26.47
C VAL A 526 -4.59 -0.08 -25.54
N TYR A 527 -4.31 -1.36 -25.25
CA TYR A 527 -5.15 -2.14 -24.35
C TYR A 527 -5.15 -1.58 -22.92
N LEU A 528 -3.99 -1.20 -22.38
CA LEU A 528 -3.85 -0.56 -21.07
C LEU A 528 -4.59 0.80 -20.99
N ALA A 529 -4.81 1.45 -22.11
CA ALA A 529 -5.58 2.69 -22.23
C ALA A 529 -7.08 2.49 -22.50
N SER A 530 -7.53 1.25 -22.68
CA SER A 530 -8.92 0.93 -22.96
C SER A 530 -9.76 0.92 -21.67
N GLU A 531 -11.09 0.98 -21.82
CA GLU A 531 -12.00 0.85 -20.68
C GLU A 531 -11.89 -0.54 -20.03
N GLY A 532 -11.68 -1.57 -20.86
CA GLY A 532 -11.69 -2.99 -20.49
C GLY A 532 -10.44 -3.51 -19.79
N VAL A 533 -9.40 -2.69 -19.58
CA VAL A 533 -8.21 -3.12 -18.83
C VAL A 533 -8.60 -3.49 -17.39
N PRO A 534 -8.31 -4.70 -16.89
CA PRO A 534 -8.76 -5.12 -15.56
C PRO A 534 -7.86 -4.57 -14.43
N VAL A 535 -6.57 -4.35 -14.71
CA VAL A 535 -5.55 -4.07 -13.69
C VAL A 535 -5.11 -2.61 -13.57
N THR A 536 -4.49 -2.28 -12.44
CA THR A 536 -3.82 -1.01 -12.15
C THR A 536 -2.62 -1.28 -11.25
N GLY A 537 -1.56 -0.47 -11.36
CA GLY A 537 -0.32 -0.59 -10.59
C GLY A 537 0.65 -1.67 -11.12
N GLU A 538 0.32 -2.33 -12.22
CA GLU A 538 1.09 -3.46 -12.75
C GLU A 538 2.28 -3.01 -13.61
N THR A 539 3.34 -3.81 -13.59
CA THR A 539 4.57 -3.56 -14.37
C THR A 539 4.73 -4.63 -15.45
N PHE A 540 4.84 -4.19 -16.70
CA PHE A 540 4.99 -5.08 -17.86
C PHE A 540 6.34 -4.87 -18.54
N GLU A 541 6.99 -5.96 -18.93
CA GLU A 541 8.11 -5.96 -19.87
C GLU A 541 7.64 -6.50 -21.22
N ILE A 542 8.10 -5.90 -22.31
CA ILE A 542 7.57 -6.19 -23.65
C ILE A 542 8.59 -5.93 -24.75
N GLY A 543 8.62 -6.79 -25.76
CA GLY A 543 9.43 -6.62 -26.96
C GLY A 543 9.52 -7.91 -27.78
N GLY A 544 9.80 -7.81 -29.08
CA GLY A 544 10.08 -8.98 -29.93
C GLY A 544 8.89 -9.90 -30.20
N GLY A 545 7.66 -9.52 -29.80
CA GLY A 545 6.50 -10.40 -29.75
C GLY A 545 6.29 -11.09 -28.40
N TRP A 546 7.03 -10.75 -27.35
CA TRP A 546 6.82 -11.26 -25.99
C TRP A 546 6.26 -10.19 -25.07
N ILE A 547 5.37 -10.57 -24.15
CA ILE A 547 4.88 -9.73 -23.05
C ILE A 547 4.90 -10.54 -21.75
N GLY A 548 5.43 -9.99 -20.67
CA GLY A 548 5.34 -10.55 -19.32
C GLY A 548 5.09 -9.49 -18.26
N ASN A 549 4.52 -9.92 -17.13
CA ASN A 549 4.40 -9.13 -15.92
C ASN A 549 5.60 -9.32 -14.98
N THR A 550 6.00 -8.27 -14.28
CA THR A 550 7.11 -8.26 -13.30
C THR A 550 6.59 -7.79 -11.95
N ARG A 551 6.85 -8.56 -10.89
CA ARG A 551 6.42 -8.30 -9.50
C ARG A 551 7.55 -8.50 -8.50
N TRP A 552 7.26 -8.21 -7.24
CA TRP A 552 8.13 -8.56 -6.12
C TRP A 552 7.89 -9.99 -5.63
N GLN A 553 8.98 -10.68 -5.31
CA GLN A 553 8.99 -11.95 -4.59
C GLN A 553 9.93 -11.82 -3.39
N ARG A 554 9.45 -12.18 -2.21
CA ARG A 554 10.18 -12.08 -0.94
C ARG A 554 10.47 -13.48 -0.40
N ALA A 555 11.70 -13.68 0.03
CA ALA A 555 12.09 -14.85 0.81
C ALA A 555 11.30 -14.90 2.12
N ARG A 556 11.03 -16.09 2.65
CA ARG A 556 10.42 -16.23 3.98
C ARG A 556 11.25 -15.54 5.08
N GLY A 557 12.55 -15.41 4.88
CA GLY A 557 13.43 -14.65 5.74
C GLY A 557 13.73 -15.32 7.09
N ALA A 558 14.53 -14.64 7.89
CA ALA A 558 14.86 -15.03 9.27
C ALA A 558 14.26 -14.03 10.27
N VAL A 559 13.88 -14.50 11.45
CA VAL A 559 13.29 -13.68 12.52
C VAL A 559 14.13 -13.78 13.78
N SER A 560 14.59 -12.64 14.28
CA SER A 560 15.22 -12.51 15.59
C SER A 560 14.21 -11.99 16.61
N LYS A 561 13.97 -12.77 17.65
CA LYS A 561 13.10 -12.41 18.77
C LYS A 561 13.83 -11.63 19.87
N ASP A 562 15.16 -11.68 19.87
CA ASP A 562 16.01 -11.00 20.86
C ASP A 562 15.73 -9.50 20.90
N ALA A 563 15.54 -8.92 22.09
CA ALA A 563 15.31 -7.48 22.26
C ALA A 563 16.32 -6.62 21.48
N HIS A 564 17.59 -7.04 21.47
CA HIS A 564 18.64 -6.47 20.63
C HIS A 564 19.17 -7.54 19.68
N THR A 565 18.91 -7.38 18.38
CA THR A 565 19.45 -8.32 17.40
C THR A 565 20.93 -8.01 17.13
N SER A 566 21.78 -9.03 17.13
CA SER A 566 23.20 -8.87 16.83
C SER A 566 23.47 -8.88 15.32
N VAL A 567 24.59 -8.28 14.89
CA VAL A 567 25.03 -8.39 13.49
C VAL A 567 25.43 -9.83 13.16
N GLU A 568 25.89 -10.58 14.15
CA GLU A 568 26.19 -12.01 14.06
C GLU A 568 24.94 -12.84 13.76
N PHE A 569 23.77 -12.49 14.29
CA PHE A 569 22.50 -13.14 13.92
C PHE A 569 22.28 -13.08 12.40
N VAL A 570 22.44 -11.90 11.78
CA VAL A 570 22.26 -11.72 10.34
C VAL A 570 23.30 -12.54 9.56
N LYS A 571 24.55 -12.56 10.02
CA LYS A 571 25.62 -13.36 9.39
C LYS A 571 25.30 -14.86 9.44
N ASP A 572 24.89 -15.35 10.60
CA ASP A 572 24.68 -16.78 10.85
C ASP A 572 23.40 -17.30 10.16
N HIS A 573 22.39 -16.44 9.96
CA HIS A 573 21.14 -16.77 9.27
C HIS A 573 21.07 -16.27 7.83
N LEU A 574 22.19 -15.85 7.23
CA LEU A 574 22.15 -15.26 5.89
C LEU A 574 21.55 -16.22 4.85
N SER A 575 21.83 -17.52 4.97
CA SER A 575 21.26 -18.53 4.08
C SER A 575 19.74 -18.59 4.15
N GLU A 576 19.14 -18.29 5.31
CA GLU A 576 17.68 -18.25 5.50
C GLU A 576 17.08 -16.92 5.00
N ILE A 577 17.77 -15.81 5.27
CA ILE A 577 17.39 -14.47 4.81
C ILE A 577 17.29 -14.41 3.28
N THR A 578 18.10 -15.22 2.59
CA THR A 578 18.23 -15.27 1.13
C THR A 578 17.67 -16.54 0.50
N ASP A 579 16.95 -17.37 1.28
CA ASP A 579 16.34 -18.63 0.81
C ASP A 579 15.00 -18.37 0.09
N PHE A 580 14.93 -18.71 -1.20
CA PHE A 580 13.69 -18.64 -1.98
C PHE A 580 13.09 -20.04 -2.27
N ASP A 581 13.69 -21.11 -1.78
CA ASP A 581 13.25 -22.49 -2.04
C ASP A 581 12.30 -23.00 -0.94
N LYS A 582 12.40 -22.47 0.29
CA LYS A 582 11.57 -22.87 1.45
C LYS A 582 10.25 -22.11 1.60
N GLY A 583 9.76 -21.57 0.49
CA GLY A 583 8.54 -20.76 0.42
C GLY A 583 8.83 -19.27 0.22
N VAL A 584 7.93 -18.62 -0.53
CA VAL A 584 8.06 -17.23 -0.94
C VAL A 584 6.74 -16.49 -0.77
N GLU A 585 6.82 -15.18 -0.63
CA GLU A 585 5.68 -14.28 -0.52
C GLU A 585 5.70 -13.24 -1.65
N HIS A 586 4.53 -12.70 -1.99
CA HIS A 586 4.38 -11.73 -3.09
C HIS A 586 3.59 -10.50 -2.63
N PRO A 587 4.09 -9.75 -1.64
CA PRO A 587 3.39 -8.58 -1.11
C PRO A 587 3.13 -7.55 -2.22
N LYS A 588 1.89 -7.05 -2.30
CA LYS A 588 1.46 -6.04 -3.27
C LYS A 588 1.26 -4.66 -2.67
N SER A 589 1.25 -4.55 -1.34
CA SER A 589 1.05 -3.28 -0.63
C SER A 589 1.94 -3.17 0.62
N THR A 590 2.11 -1.95 1.11
CA THR A 590 2.80 -1.68 2.38
C THR A 590 2.11 -2.39 3.55
N GLN A 591 0.77 -2.44 3.53
CA GLN A 591 -0.03 -3.11 4.55
C GLN A 591 0.16 -4.63 4.52
N GLU A 592 0.09 -5.27 3.35
CA GLU A 592 0.33 -6.71 3.21
C GLU A 592 1.72 -7.11 3.69
N SER A 593 2.76 -6.38 3.26
CA SER A 593 4.14 -6.63 3.70
C SER A 593 4.27 -6.50 5.22
N SER A 594 3.74 -5.42 5.80
CA SER A 594 3.81 -5.16 7.24
C SER A 594 3.08 -6.22 8.05
N MET A 595 1.88 -6.64 7.62
CA MET A 595 1.11 -7.69 8.30
C MET A 595 1.83 -9.04 8.25
N ALA A 596 2.39 -9.42 7.10
CA ALA A 596 3.15 -10.66 6.97
C ALA A 596 4.39 -10.66 7.88
N ILE A 597 5.13 -9.55 7.94
CA ILE A 597 6.29 -9.42 8.84
C ILE A 597 5.86 -9.51 10.31
N LEU A 598 4.84 -8.76 10.74
CA LEU A 598 4.37 -8.78 12.11
C LEU A 598 3.83 -10.16 12.53
N SER A 599 3.19 -10.88 11.59
CA SER A 599 2.77 -12.26 11.81
C SER A 599 3.95 -13.21 11.98
N ALA A 600 5.03 -13.04 11.20
CA ALA A 600 6.24 -13.85 11.32
C ALA A 600 6.97 -13.59 12.65
N VAL A 601 6.96 -12.35 13.14
CA VAL A 601 7.57 -11.96 14.43
C VAL A 601 6.74 -12.44 15.64
N GLY A 602 5.41 -12.45 15.54
CA GLY A 602 4.51 -12.83 16.64
C GLY A 602 4.26 -14.33 16.80
N GLY A 603 4.77 -15.18 15.92
CA GLY A 603 4.67 -16.64 16.02
C GLY A 603 5.84 -17.23 16.80
N ASP A 604 5.73 -17.34 18.13
CA ASP A 604 6.04 -18.48 19.03
C ASP A 604 6.31 -17.88 20.42
N ASP A 605 5.24 -17.59 21.17
CA ASP A 605 5.33 -17.27 22.61
C ASP A 605 4.51 -18.34 23.36
N GLU A 606 5.09 -19.53 23.51
CA GLU A 606 4.86 -20.35 24.70
C GLU A 606 5.93 -19.93 25.72
N GLU A 607 5.45 -19.49 26.89
CA GLU A 607 6.14 -19.41 28.19
C GLU A 607 6.79 -18.09 28.69
N GLU A 608 6.37 -17.79 29.93
CA GLU A 608 6.99 -17.04 31.04
C GLU A 608 6.79 -15.51 31.18
N GLU A 609 5.82 -15.19 32.04
CA GLU A 609 5.65 -13.93 32.77
C GLU A 609 6.75 -13.81 33.84
N GLU A 610 7.44 -12.67 33.92
CA GLU A 610 7.96 -12.14 35.18
C GLU A 610 7.73 -10.63 35.25
N ASP A 611 7.18 -10.22 36.40
CA ASP A 611 6.83 -8.87 36.82
C ASP A 611 8.08 -8.00 37.03
N GLU A 612 7.99 -6.70 36.74
CA GLU A 612 8.71 -5.67 37.50
C GLU A 612 8.01 -4.30 37.32
N ASP A 613 7.55 -3.77 38.45
CA ASP A 613 7.00 -2.44 38.67
C ASP A 613 8.12 -1.36 38.66
N ASP A 614 7.83 -0.15 38.18
CA ASP A 614 7.94 1.12 38.94
C ASP A 614 8.02 2.39 38.06
N ASP A 615 7.16 3.34 38.44
CA ASP A 615 7.31 4.80 38.58
C ASP A 615 7.35 5.79 37.38
N GLU A 616 6.20 6.49 37.27
CA GLU A 616 5.91 7.94 37.38
C GLU A 616 6.72 9.02 36.61
N ASP A 617 5.95 9.90 35.93
CA ASP A 617 6.01 11.39 35.88
C ASP A 617 5.51 11.91 34.50
N GLU A 618 4.26 12.40 34.40
CA GLU A 618 3.77 13.80 34.58
C GLU A 618 3.79 14.67 33.30
N ASP A 619 2.56 14.86 32.78
CA ASP A 619 1.87 16.10 32.35
C ASP A 619 2.22 16.97 31.12
N ASP A 620 1.08 17.45 30.57
CA ASP A 620 0.78 18.59 29.68
C ASP A 620 1.20 18.49 28.19
N ASP A 621 0.38 18.80 27.17
CA ASP A 621 -0.81 19.64 27.13
C ASP A 621 -1.52 19.49 25.75
N ASP A 622 -2.77 19.95 25.71
CA ASP A 622 -3.77 19.83 24.63
C ASP A 622 -3.43 20.52 23.30
N ASP A 623 -3.80 19.88 22.18
CA ASP A 623 -4.22 20.58 20.95
C ASP A 623 -5.35 19.82 20.23
N GLU A 624 -6.44 20.54 19.96
CA GLU A 624 -7.70 20.04 19.43
C GLU A 624 -7.61 19.59 17.95
N ASP A 625 -7.58 18.28 17.72
CA ASP A 625 -7.74 17.67 16.39
C ASP A 625 -9.15 17.87 15.81
N VAL A 626 -9.32 18.92 14.99
CA VAL A 626 -10.48 19.06 14.09
C VAL A 626 -10.28 18.13 12.87
N VAL A 627 -10.74 16.89 12.99
CA VAL A 627 -10.82 15.93 11.87
C VAL A 627 -12.19 16.02 11.19
N ASP A 628 -12.20 16.12 9.86
CA ASP A 628 -13.36 16.27 8.97
C ASP A 628 -14.39 15.12 9.08
N ASP A 629 -15.69 15.47 9.04
CA ASP A 629 -16.83 14.60 9.37
C ASP A 629 -17.22 13.68 8.20
N SER A 630 -16.73 12.43 8.22
CA SER A 630 -17.07 11.43 7.20
C SER A 630 -18.54 11.01 7.22
N VAL A 631 -19.13 10.85 6.03
CA VAL A 631 -20.54 10.49 5.81
C VAL A 631 -20.66 9.07 5.21
N TRP A 632 -21.56 8.23 5.74
CA TRP A 632 -21.83 6.87 5.26
C TRP A 632 -23.10 6.81 4.39
N LYS A 633 -23.06 6.12 3.25
CA LYS A 633 -24.20 5.99 2.33
C LYS A 633 -24.60 4.54 2.18
N TYR A 634 -25.91 4.29 2.09
CA TYR A 634 -26.45 2.99 1.70
C TYR A 634 -27.65 3.16 0.77
N ASN A 635 -27.91 2.13 -0.03
CA ASN A 635 -29.06 2.03 -0.91
C ASN A 635 -29.74 0.65 -0.83
N ASP A 636 -30.71 0.42 -1.72
CA ASP A 636 -31.46 -0.82 -1.86
C ASP A 636 -30.57 -2.06 -1.97
N ARG A 637 -29.44 -1.98 -2.70
CA ARG A 637 -28.49 -3.09 -2.83
C ARG A 637 -27.92 -3.51 -1.47
N ASP A 638 -27.52 -2.54 -0.65
CA ASP A 638 -26.93 -2.81 0.66
C ASP A 638 -27.98 -3.36 1.63
N VAL A 639 -29.21 -2.87 1.54
CA VAL A 639 -30.37 -3.37 2.28
C VAL A 639 -30.66 -4.83 1.92
N ILE A 640 -30.75 -5.15 0.63
CA ILE A 640 -31.02 -6.51 0.14
C ILE A 640 -29.90 -7.45 0.58
N LEU A 641 -28.63 -7.05 0.40
CA LEU A 641 -27.48 -7.85 0.81
C LEU A 641 -27.52 -8.18 2.30
N TYR A 642 -27.82 -7.19 3.14
CA TYR A 642 -27.96 -7.40 4.58
C TYR A 642 -29.12 -8.32 4.93
N ASN A 643 -30.29 -8.09 4.32
CA ASN A 643 -31.47 -8.90 4.58
C ASN A 643 -31.27 -10.36 4.16
N ILE A 644 -30.64 -10.63 3.02
CA ILE A 644 -30.28 -11.99 2.59
C ILE A 644 -29.29 -12.62 3.58
N ALA A 645 -28.31 -11.85 4.06
CA ALA A 645 -27.37 -12.31 5.08
C ALA A 645 -28.04 -12.61 6.44
N LEU A 646 -29.29 -12.18 6.64
CA LEU A 646 -30.14 -12.55 7.77
C LEU A 646 -31.20 -13.61 7.41
N GLY A 647 -30.98 -14.35 6.32
CA GLY A 647 -31.83 -15.46 5.91
C GLY A 647 -33.13 -15.05 5.21
N ALA A 648 -33.25 -13.81 4.73
CA ALA A 648 -34.32 -13.47 3.80
C ALA A 648 -34.14 -14.22 2.47
N THR A 649 -35.24 -14.72 1.93
CA THR A 649 -35.25 -15.50 0.70
C THR A 649 -36.14 -14.85 -0.35
N THR A 650 -36.20 -15.43 -1.54
CA THR A 650 -37.13 -15.01 -2.60
C THR A 650 -38.61 -15.09 -2.20
N LYS A 651 -38.95 -15.74 -1.08
CA LYS A 651 -40.31 -15.75 -0.51
C LYS A 651 -40.61 -14.51 0.34
N ASP A 652 -39.59 -13.76 0.73
CA ASP A 652 -39.69 -12.59 1.59
C ASP A 652 -39.50 -11.31 0.76
N LEU A 653 -40.37 -11.07 -0.24
CA LEU A 653 -40.18 -9.99 -1.22
C LEU A 653 -39.97 -8.60 -0.57
N LYS A 654 -40.70 -8.29 0.51
CA LYS A 654 -40.50 -7.10 1.37
C LYS A 654 -39.06 -6.87 1.86
N TYR A 655 -38.19 -7.88 1.77
CA TYR A 655 -36.78 -7.79 2.19
C TYR A 655 -35.78 -7.92 1.05
N VAL A 656 -36.17 -8.46 -0.10
CA VAL A 656 -35.22 -8.82 -1.19
C VAL A 656 -35.58 -8.22 -2.55
N TYR A 657 -36.68 -7.48 -2.64
CA TYR A 657 -37.15 -6.85 -3.88
C TYR A 657 -37.49 -5.38 -3.63
N GLU A 658 -36.70 -4.51 -4.24
CA GLU A 658 -36.76 -3.06 -4.06
C GLU A 658 -38.06 -2.40 -4.56
N ASN A 659 -38.80 -3.07 -5.47
CA ASN A 659 -40.10 -2.59 -5.94
C ASN A 659 -41.29 -3.25 -5.22
N ASP A 660 -41.04 -4.06 -4.19
CA ASP A 660 -42.12 -4.51 -3.31
C ASP A 660 -42.70 -3.28 -2.57
N PRO A 661 -44.03 -3.09 -2.52
CA PRO A 661 -44.62 -1.92 -1.86
C PRO A 661 -44.32 -1.85 -0.36
N ASP A 662 -43.91 -2.95 0.27
CA ASP A 662 -43.51 -3.05 1.66
C ASP A 662 -41.98 -3.25 1.82
N PHE A 663 -41.17 -2.93 0.79
CA PHE A 663 -39.71 -3.06 0.84
C PHE A 663 -39.12 -2.30 2.02
N GLN A 664 -38.37 -3.01 2.88
CA GLN A 664 -37.91 -2.47 4.15
C GLN A 664 -36.59 -3.08 4.62
N VAL A 665 -35.94 -2.33 5.51
CA VAL A 665 -34.70 -2.73 6.17
C VAL A 665 -35.03 -3.48 7.48
N ILE A 666 -34.38 -4.61 7.73
CA ILE A 666 -34.42 -5.22 9.07
C ILE A 666 -33.72 -4.24 10.04
N PRO A 667 -34.38 -3.70 11.08
CA PRO A 667 -33.87 -2.54 11.83
C PRO A 667 -32.53 -2.74 12.55
N THR A 668 -32.08 -3.98 12.76
CA THR A 668 -30.74 -4.24 13.28
C THR A 668 -29.64 -3.73 12.35
N PHE A 669 -29.92 -3.43 11.08
CA PHE A 669 -28.99 -2.78 10.12
C PHE A 669 -28.28 -1.55 10.70
N ALA A 670 -28.93 -0.82 11.62
CA ALA A 670 -28.39 0.34 12.32
C ALA A 670 -26.99 0.14 12.94
N HIS A 671 -26.62 -1.09 13.34
CA HIS A 671 -25.30 -1.35 13.92
C HIS A 671 -24.14 -1.24 12.91
N LEU A 672 -24.41 -1.40 11.60
CA LEU A 672 -23.36 -1.39 10.56
C LEU A 672 -22.60 -0.07 10.51
N VAL A 673 -23.19 1.02 11.00
CA VAL A 673 -22.55 2.33 11.10
C VAL A 673 -21.25 2.29 11.93
N GLY A 674 -21.15 1.40 12.92
CA GLY A 674 -19.94 1.19 13.70
C GLY A 674 -18.81 0.52 12.92
N PHE A 675 -19.11 -0.15 11.80
CA PHE A 675 -18.13 -0.86 10.97
C PHE A 675 -17.83 -0.12 9.65
N MET A 676 -18.80 0.65 9.15
CA MET A 676 -18.75 1.29 7.82
C MET A 676 -18.37 2.77 7.86
N SER A 677 -18.33 3.39 9.04
CA SER A 677 -17.84 4.75 9.22
C SER A 677 -16.31 4.77 9.33
N PRO A 678 -15.60 5.69 8.65
CA PRO A 678 -14.17 5.96 8.88
C PRO A 678 -13.82 6.30 10.34
N ARG A 679 -14.79 6.78 11.13
CA ARG A 679 -14.74 6.93 12.60
C ARG A 679 -15.37 5.71 13.31
N SER A 680 -14.94 4.48 12.98
CA SER A 680 -15.56 3.23 13.46
C SER A 680 -15.58 3.04 14.99
N SER A 681 -14.91 3.92 15.75
CA SER A 681 -15.03 3.99 17.21
C SER A 681 -14.65 5.39 17.71
N ILE A 682 -14.99 5.69 18.96
CA ILE A 682 -14.29 6.73 19.71
C ILE A 682 -12.80 6.35 19.72
N SER A 683 -11.89 7.32 19.74
CA SER A 683 -10.48 7.04 19.99
C SER A 683 -10.36 6.43 21.40
N PHE A 684 -10.35 5.10 21.48
CA PHE A 684 -10.18 4.36 22.73
C PHE A 684 -8.86 4.76 23.42
N VAL A 685 -7.89 5.25 22.65
CA VAL A 685 -6.62 5.81 23.13
C VAL A 685 -6.83 7.00 24.08
N LYS A 686 -7.92 7.77 23.92
CA LYS A 686 -8.26 8.88 24.85
C LYS A 686 -8.96 8.41 26.13
N LEU A 687 -9.45 7.17 26.18
CA LEU A 687 -10.28 6.64 27.26
C LEU A 687 -9.61 5.52 28.06
N LEU A 688 -8.66 4.82 27.43
CA LEU A 688 -8.11 3.56 27.89
C LEU A 688 -6.58 3.58 27.86
N LYS A 689 -5.96 3.07 28.92
CA LYS A 689 -4.55 2.71 28.98
C LYS A 689 -4.38 1.22 28.67
N ASN A 690 -3.30 0.83 28.00
CA ASN A 690 -2.99 -0.56 27.63
C ASN A 690 -4.07 -1.23 26.74
N PHE A 691 -4.78 -0.46 25.91
CA PHE A 691 -5.81 -1.01 25.02
C PHE A 691 -5.20 -1.92 23.94
N ASN A 692 -5.65 -3.18 23.89
CA ASN A 692 -5.35 -4.12 22.81
C ASN A 692 -6.66 -4.57 22.11
N PRO A 693 -6.85 -4.30 20.81
CA PRO A 693 -8.07 -4.66 20.10
C PRO A 693 -8.27 -6.19 19.99
N MET A 694 -7.22 -7.01 20.07
CA MET A 694 -7.34 -8.49 20.08
C MET A 694 -8.00 -9.02 21.36
N PHE A 695 -8.04 -8.22 22.42
CA PHE A 695 -8.62 -8.56 23.70
C PHE A 695 -10.02 -7.98 23.91
N LEU A 696 -10.53 -7.26 22.92
CA LEU A 696 -11.87 -6.69 22.89
C LEU A 696 -12.88 -7.76 22.51
N LEU A 697 -13.87 -7.93 23.36
CA LEU A 697 -15.04 -8.78 23.14
C LEU A 697 -16.28 -7.90 23.07
N HIS A 698 -17.09 -8.06 22.03
CA HIS A 698 -18.39 -7.39 21.91
C HIS A 698 -19.39 -8.08 22.84
N GLY A 699 -19.68 -7.46 23.97
CA GLY A 699 -20.42 -8.08 25.07
C GLY A 699 -21.93 -7.88 24.97
N GLU A 700 -22.39 -6.65 24.74
CA GLU A 700 -23.81 -6.32 24.60
C GLU A 700 -24.04 -5.30 23.48
N GLN A 701 -25.19 -5.40 22.83
CA GLN A 701 -25.66 -4.42 21.86
C GLN A 701 -27.04 -3.92 22.25
N TYR A 702 -27.24 -2.61 22.14
CA TYR A 702 -28.55 -1.96 22.15
C TYR A 702 -28.71 -1.06 20.93
N ILE A 703 -29.93 -1.02 20.39
CA ILE A 703 -30.32 -0.15 19.27
C ILE A 703 -31.68 0.46 19.59
N LYS A 704 -31.78 1.79 19.45
CA LYS A 704 -33.04 2.53 19.39
C LYS A 704 -33.23 3.07 17.98
N ILE A 705 -34.35 2.70 17.38
CA ILE A 705 -34.82 3.29 16.13
C ILE A 705 -35.74 4.46 16.47
N ASN A 706 -35.40 5.64 15.96
CA ASN A 706 -36.16 6.86 16.18
C ASN A 706 -37.15 7.12 15.03
N LYS A 707 -36.84 6.65 13.81
CA LYS A 707 -37.71 6.74 12.63
C LYS A 707 -37.98 5.35 12.04
N LEU A 708 -39.26 4.96 11.98
CA LEU A 708 -39.70 3.69 11.41
C LEU A 708 -40.71 3.92 10.27
N PRO A 709 -40.64 3.15 9.17
CA PRO A 709 -39.55 2.24 8.82
C PRO A 709 -38.24 3.02 8.61
N LEU A 710 -37.10 2.33 8.76
CA LEU A 710 -35.83 2.91 8.32
C LEU A 710 -35.92 3.17 6.80
N PRO A 711 -35.37 4.29 6.31
CA PRO A 711 -35.31 4.52 4.88
C PRO A 711 -34.48 3.41 4.22
N THR A 712 -34.83 3.06 2.99
CA THR A 712 -34.15 2.01 2.21
C THR A 712 -32.92 2.55 1.46
N GLU A 713 -32.74 3.86 1.49
CA GLU A 713 -31.54 4.58 1.06
C GLU A 713 -31.36 5.80 1.97
N ALA A 714 -30.13 6.07 2.40
CA ALA A 714 -29.82 7.31 3.10
C ALA A 714 -28.32 7.63 3.07
N GLU A 715 -28.02 8.88 3.36
CA GLU A 715 -26.67 9.39 3.57
C GLU A 715 -26.57 9.87 5.02
N LEU A 716 -25.82 9.15 5.87
CA LEU A 716 -25.77 9.34 7.32
C LEU A 716 -24.47 10.04 7.76
N LYS A 717 -24.62 11.08 8.56
CA LYS A 717 -23.56 11.64 9.39
C LYS A 717 -23.72 11.07 10.80
N THR A 718 -22.67 10.48 11.35
CA THR A 718 -22.73 9.79 12.64
C THR A 718 -21.78 10.38 13.65
N GLU A 719 -22.33 10.74 14.81
CA GLU A 719 -21.57 11.16 15.98
C GLU A 719 -21.28 9.95 16.88
N PHE A 720 -20.04 9.86 17.38
CA PHE A 720 -19.58 8.81 18.28
C PHE A 720 -19.21 9.43 19.62
N PHE A 721 -19.74 8.91 20.72
CA PHE A 721 -19.52 9.48 22.05
C PHE A 721 -19.37 8.40 23.13
N PRO A 722 -18.45 8.57 24.10
CA PRO A 722 -18.37 7.64 25.22
C PRO A 722 -19.63 7.75 26.08
N VAL A 723 -20.08 6.63 26.61
CA VAL A 723 -21.23 6.57 27.52
C VAL A 723 -20.75 6.22 28.92
N GLN A 724 -19.93 5.17 29.05
CA GLN A 724 -19.41 4.74 30.34
C GLN A 724 -18.11 3.94 30.19
N THR A 725 -17.13 4.16 31.06
CA THR A 725 -15.96 3.31 31.28
C THR A 725 -16.03 2.72 32.68
N THR A 726 -15.73 1.43 32.83
CA THR A 726 -15.74 0.76 34.13
C THR A 726 -14.62 -0.27 34.23
N GLN A 727 -13.68 -0.04 35.14
CA GLN A 727 -12.64 -0.99 35.53
C GLN A 727 -13.25 -2.19 36.25
N LYS A 728 -12.88 -3.39 35.83
CA LYS A 728 -13.26 -4.69 36.40
C LYS A 728 -12.03 -5.58 36.55
N GLY A 729 -11.34 -5.47 37.69
CA GLY A 729 -10.08 -6.17 37.93
C GLY A 729 -9.03 -5.72 36.91
N LYS A 730 -8.39 -6.65 36.19
CA LYS A 730 -7.44 -6.35 35.10
C LYS A 730 -8.10 -5.99 33.75
N ASN A 731 -9.43 -5.85 33.69
CA ASN A 731 -10.20 -5.65 32.45
C ASN A 731 -11.03 -4.36 32.51
N VAL A 732 -11.42 -3.82 31.36
CA VAL A 732 -12.30 -2.65 31.25
C VAL A 732 -13.59 -3.03 30.53
N VAL A 733 -14.71 -2.50 31.01
CA VAL A 733 -15.95 -2.41 30.25
C VAL A 733 -16.09 -1.00 29.69
N VAL A 734 -16.27 -0.88 28.38
CA VAL A 734 -16.57 0.39 27.71
C VAL A 734 -17.93 0.33 27.07
N VAL A 735 -18.77 1.31 27.34
CA VAL A 735 -20.03 1.53 26.64
C VAL A 735 -19.85 2.72 25.71
N ASN A 736 -19.99 2.46 24.41
CA ASN A 736 -19.89 3.47 23.35
C ASN A 736 -21.26 3.74 22.75
N GLY A 737 -21.58 5.01 22.55
CA GLY A 737 -22.82 5.46 21.94
C GLY A 737 -22.59 6.01 20.54
N THR A 738 -23.60 5.86 19.68
CA THR A 738 -23.67 6.56 18.39
C THR A 738 -25.01 7.22 18.17
N SER A 739 -25.01 8.35 17.46
CA SER A 739 -26.20 9.01 16.90
C SER A 739 -26.01 9.18 15.40
N SER A 740 -26.95 8.67 14.59
CA SER A 740 -26.87 8.72 13.13
C SER A 740 -27.98 9.59 12.55
N ILE A 741 -27.57 10.66 11.87
CA ILE A 741 -28.44 11.69 11.32
C ILE A 741 -28.43 11.60 9.80
N ASP A 742 -29.61 11.51 9.19
CA ASP A 742 -29.75 11.62 7.74
C ASP A 742 -29.37 13.04 7.29
N THR A 743 -28.40 13.12 6.40
CA THR A 743 -27.86 14.39 5.91
C THR A 743 -28.84 15.17 5.04
N ALA A 744 -29.80 14.50 4.39
CA ALA A 744 -30.81 15.13 3.56
C ALA A 744 -31.97 15.68 4.41
N THR A 745 -32.53 14.86 5.31
CA THR A 745 -33.69 15.24 6.12
C THR A 745 -33.33 15.94 7.42
N LYS A 746 -32.07 15.83 7.87
CA LYS A 746 -31.56 16.26 9.19
C LYS A 746 -32.21 15.54 10.37
N GLU A 747 -32.90 14.42 10.13
CA GLU A 747 -33.54 13.63 11.18
C GLU A 747 -32.57 12.58 11.75
N GLU A 748 -32.58 12.41 13.07
CA GLU A 748 -31.85 11.32 13.74
C GLU A 748 -32.61 10.01 13.50
N LEU A 749 -32.04 9.11 12.68
CA LEU A 749 -32.72 7.86 12.31
C LEU A 749 -32.68 6.83 13.43
N PHE A 750 -31.52 6.69 14.07
CA PHE A 750 -31.30 5.71 15.14
C PHE A 750 -30.10 6.08 16.02
N THR A 751 -30.10 5.53 17.23
CA THR A 751 -28.97 5.59 18.17
C THR A 751 -28.61 4.17 18.61
N THR A 752 -27.33 3.93 18.87
CA THR A 752 -26.85 2.62 19.34
C THR A 752 -26.01 2.77 20.60
N GLU A 753 -26.01 1.74 21.44
CA GLU A 753 -25.05 1.57 22.52
C GLU A 753 -24.37 0.19 22.37
N SER A 754 -23.04 0.17 22.37
CA SER A 754 -22.24 -1.05 22.29
C SER A 754 -21.43 -1.21 23.57
N THR A 755 -21.59 -2.34 24.26
CA THR A 755 -20.81 -2.66 25.46
C THR A 755 -19.68 -3.61 25.10
N LEU A 756 -18.46 -3.16 25.31
CA LEU A 756 -17.22 -3.83 24.96
C LEU A 756 -16.51 -4.25 26.24
N PHE A 757 -16.09 -5.51 26.30
CA PHE A 757 -15.27 -6.04 27.40
C PHE A 757 -13.85 -6.22 26.89
N ILE A 758 -12.91 -5.48 27.45
CA ILE A 758 -11.54 -5.40 26.98
C ILE A 758 -10.63 -5.96 28.07
N ARG A 759 -9.91 -7.04 27.75
CA ARG A 759 -9.01 -7.68 28.71
C ARG A 759 -7.66 -6.98 28.80
N ASN A 760 -7.02 -7.08 29.96
CA ASN A 760 -5.69 -6.54 30.24
C ASN A 760 -5.57 -5.05 29.87
N CYS A 761 -6.57 -4.28 30.27
CA CYS A 761 -6.71 -2.87 29.93
C CYS A 761 -7.09 -2.10 31.20
N GLN A 762 -6.77 -0.81 31.22
CA GLN A 762 -7.02 0.08 32.33
C GLN A 762 -7.82 1.30 31.87
N ALA A 763 -8.76 1.76 32.68
CA ALA A 763 -9.53 2.97 32.44
C ALA A 763 -10.00 3.57 33.77
N GLU A 764 -10.20 4.89 33.79
CA GLU A 764 -10.94 5.52 34.88
C GLU A 764 -12.40 5.07 34.87
N ASN A 765 -12.97 4.87 36.06
CA ASN A 765 -14.41 4.66 36.21
C ASN A 765 -15.13 5.99 35.97
N LYS A 766 -15.75 6.15 34.80
CA LYS A 766 -16.40 7.40 34.43
C LYS A 766 -17.70 7.17 33.69
N VAL A 767 -18.73 7.91 34.07
CA VAL A 767 -20.02 8.00 33.36
C VAL A 767 -20.02 9.31 32.59
N TYR A 768 -20.08 9.22 31.27
CA TYR A 768 -20.09 10.37 30.37
C TYR A 768 -21.53 10.75 29.97
N LYS A 769 -22.41 9.76 29.87
CA LYS A 769 -23.82 9.93 29.52
C LYS A 769 -24.67 8.85 30.17
N ASP A 770 -25.89 9.20 30.56
CA ASP A 770 -26.85 8.22 31.07
C ASP A 770 -27.23 7.21 29.99
N ARG A 771 -27.16 5.92 30.34
CA ARG A 771 -27.62 4.83 29.48
C ARG A 771 -29.13 4.79 29.42
N ARG A 772 -29.70 4.41 28.27
CA ARG A 772 -31.17 4.28 28.16
C ARG A 772 -31.69 3.17 29.08
N SER A 773 -32.87 3.39 29.68
CA SER A 773 -33.48 2.44 30.63
C SER A 773 -33.69 1.05 30.02
N PHE A 774 -34.11 0.96 28.76
CA PHE A 774 -34.24 -0.33 28.07
C PHE A 774 -32.89 -1.05 27.88
N ALA A 775 -31.81 -0.28 27.66
CA ALA A 775 -30.45 -0.80 27.49
C ALA A 775 -29.88 -1.36 28.81
N THR A 776 -30.31 -0.85 29.96
CA THR A 776 -29.84 -1.31 31.28
C THR A 776 -30.78 -2.31 31.96
N ASN A 777 -32.05 -2.36 31.56
CA ASN A 777 -33.04 -3.30 32.11
C ASN A 777 -32.57 -4.76 31.99
N PRO A 778 -32.72 -5.58 33.06
CA PRO A 778 -32.47 -7.01 33.00
C PRO A 778 -33.65 -7.73 32.33
N TRP A 779 -33.40 -8.33 31.16
CA TRP A 779 -34.38 -9.10 30.39
C TRP A 779 -34.12 -10.59 30.56
N ASN A 780 -34.28 -11.06 31.80
CA ASN A 780 -34.13 -12.47 32.12
C ASN A 780 -35.27 -13.29 31.51
N ALA A 781 -34.97 -14.47 30.98
CA ALA A 781 -35.99 -15.38 30.47
C ALA A 781 -37.00 -15.76 31.58
N PRO A 782 -38.31 -15.62 31.34
CA PRO A 782 -39.34 -16.05 32.28
C PRO A 782 -39.26 -17.54 32.58
N LYS A 783 -39.56 -17.92 33.84
CA LYS A 783 -39.63 -19.33 34.26
C LYS A 783 -40.97 -19.97 33.88
N ARG A 784 -41.32 -19.92 32.59
CA ARG A 784 -42.52 -20.53 31.98
C ARG A 784 -42.22 -20.94 30.54
N GLU A 785 -43.11 -21.73 29.93
CA GLU A 785 -43.01 -22.09 28.52
C GLU A 785 -42.97 -20.85 27.59
N PRO A 786 -42.15 -20.88 26.51
CA PRO A 786 -42.07 -19.79 25.54
C PRO A 786 -43.34 -19.66 24.71
N ASP A 787 -43.69 -18.42 24.37
CA ASP A 787 -44.83 -18.12 23.50
C ASP A 787 -44.49 -18.38 22.02
N TYR A 788 -43.19 -18.39 21.70
CA TYR A 788 -42.68 -18.68 20.37
C TYR A 788 -41.33 -19.36 20.44
N GLN A 789 -41.14 -20.38 19.60
CA GLN A 789 -39.88 -21.05 19.39
C GLN A 789 -39.71 -21.38 17.91
N VAL A 790 -38.55 -21.10 17.36
CA VAL A 790 -38.21 -21.45 15.97
C VAL A 790 -36.74 -21.82 15.85
N ASP A 791 -36.45 -22.82 15.01
CA ASP A 791 -35.10 -23.22 14.66
C ASP A 791 -34.70 -22.53 13.35
N VAL A 792 -33.55 -21.85 13.37
CA VAL A 792 -32.98 -21.14 12.24
C VAL A 792 -31.67 -21.84 11.84
N PRO A 793 -31.68 -22.62 10.75
CA PRO A 793 -30.45 -23.23 10.24
C PRO A 793 -29.44 -22.16 9.82
N VAL A 794 -28.20 -22.29 10.28
CA VAL A 794 -27.10 -21.39 9.91
C VAL A 794 -26.31 -22.05 8.78
N SER A 795 -26.31 -21.45 7.59
CA SER A 795 -25.48 -21.93 6.48
C SER A 795 -23.99 -21.95 6.84
N GLU A 796 -23.24 -22.92 6.31
CA GLU A 796 -21.77 -22.96 6.44
C GLU A 796 -21.11 -21.71 5.84
N ASP A 797 -21.74 -21.12 4.81
CA ASP A 797 -21.24 -19.92 4.13
C ASP A 797 -21.75 -18.61 4.74
N LEU A 798 -22.58 -18.66 5.81
CA LEU A 798 -23.28 -17.47 6.28
C LEU A 798 -22.32 -16.38 6.77
N ALA A 799 -21.22 -16.77 7.43
CA ALA A 799 -20.20 -15.83 7.85
C ALA A 799 -19.50 -15.14 6.66
N ALA A 800 -19.28 -15.87 5.56
CA ALA A 800 -18.69 -15.35 4.34
C ALA A 800 -19.62 -14.36 3.61
N LEU A 801 -20.93 -14.59 3.67
CA LEU A 801 -21.94 -13.67 3.13
C LEU A 801 -22.10 -12.44 4.02
N TYR A 802 -22.29 -12.63 5.33
CA TYR A 802 -22.59 -11.54 6.26
C TYR A 802 -21.47 -10.50 6.34
N ARG A 803 -20.20 -10.92 6.30
CA ARG A 803 -19.06 -10.00 6.31
C ARG A 803 -19.07 -9.00 5.14
N LEU A 804 -19.75 -9.31 4.03
CA LEU A 804 -19.87 -8.38 2.91
C LEU A 804 -20.65 -7.11 3.26
N THR A 805 -21.48 -7.16 4.32
CA THR A 805 -22.31 -6.05 4.80
C THR A 805 -21.53 -4.99 5.59
N GLY A 806 -20.34 -5.33 6.11
CA GLY A 806 -19.43 -4.34 6.68
C GLY A 806 -18.33 -4.89 7.60
N ASP A 807 -18.66 -5.82 8.50
CA ASP A 807 -17.66 -6.39 9.42
C ASP A 807 -16.73 -7.36 8.67
N ARG A 808 -15.47 -6.96 8.48
CA ARG A 808 -14.48 -7.73 7.72
C ARG A 808 -13.52 -8.54 8.61
N ASN A 809 -13.76 -8.63 9.92
CA ASN A 809 -12.87 -9.28 10.87
C ASN A 809 -12.50 -10.72 10.45
N PRO A 810 -11.20 -11.07 10.32
CA PRO A 810 -10.76 -12.39 9.89
C PRO A 810 -11.23 -13.54 10.79
N LEU A 811 -11.56 -13.27 12.06
CA LEU A 811 -12.12 -14.23 13.02
C LEU A 811 -13.30 -15.06 12.48
N HIS A 812 -14.05 -14.48 11.53
CA HIS A 812 -15.26 -15.06 10.97
C HIS A 812 -15.05 -15.85 9.68
N ILE A 813 -13.82 -15.90 9.13
CA ILE A 813 -13.56 -16.58 7.86
C ILE A 813 -12.22 -17.34 7.81
N ASP A 814 -11.18 -16.87 8.51
CA ASP A 814 -9.85 -17.46 8.48
C ASP A 814 -9.67 -18.44 9.66
N PRO A 815 -9.49 -19.75 9.41
CA PRO A 815 -9.26 -20.74 10.45
C PRO A 815 -8.02 -20.46 11.31
N ASN A 816 -6.95 -19.89 10.74
CA ASN A 816 -5.72 -19.61 11.46
C ASN A 816 -5.91 -18.45 12.44
N PHE A 817 -6.58 -17.39 11.98
CA PHE A 817 -6.91 -16.25 12.84
C PHE A 817 -7.87 -16.66 13.96
N ALA A 818 -8.91 -17.46 13.65
CA ALA A 818 -9.82 -17.99 14.65
C ALA A 818 -9.09 -18.82 15.71
N LYS A 819 -8.15 -19.68 15.29
CA LYS A 819 -7.29 -20.47 16.19
C LYS A 819 -6.42 -19.57 17.06
N GLY A 820 -5.79 -18.54 16.51
CA GLY A 820 -5.02 -17.54 17.26
C GLY A 820 -5.86 -16.80 18.31
N ALA A 821 -7.14 -16.55 18.01
CA ALA A 821 -8.12 -16.00 18.94
C ALA A 821 -8.72 -17.04 19.93
N LYS A 822 -8.18 -18.26 19.97
CA LYS A 822 -8.61 -19.38 20.84
C LYS A 822 -10.00 -19.93 20.51
N PHE A 823 -10.43 -19.84 19.26
CA PHE A 823 -11.60 -20.56 18.75
C PHE A 823 -11.18 -21.77 17.89
N PRO A 824 -11.89 -22.91 17.97
CA PRO A 824 -11.51 -24.12 17.26
C PRO A 824 -11.69 -24.02 15.73
N LYS A 825 -12.50 -23.07 15.25
CA LYS A 825 -12.77 -22.78 13.84
C LYS A 825 -13.44 -21.39 13.73
N PRO A 826 -13.59 -20.80 12.53
CA PRO A 826 -14.26 -19.51 12.37
C PRO A 826 -15.68 -19.51 12.94
N ILE A 827 -16.00 -18.46 13.68
CA ILE A 827 -17.33 -18.29 14.33
C ILE A 827 -18.22 -17.37 13.48
N LEU A 828 -19.53 -17.52 13.60
CA LEU A 828 -20.48 -16.55 13.06
C LEU A 828 -20.39 -15.23 13.84
N HIS A 829 -20.55 -14.11 13.15
CA HIS A 829 -20.65 -12.79 13.79
C HIS A 829 -21.77 -12.79 14.84
N GLY A 830 -21.50 -12.27 16.04
CA GLY A 830 -22.53 -12.11 17.07
C GLY A 830 -23.71 -11.25 16.57
N MET A 831 -23.38 -10.19 15.82
CA MET A 831 -24.36 -9.31 15.18
C MET A 831 -25.19 -10.00 14.08
N CYS A 832 -24.65 -11.03 13.43
CA CYS A 832 -25.43 -11.86 12.51
C CYS A 832 -26.45 -12.72 13.28
N SER A 833 -26.03 -13.37 14.36
CA SER A 833 -26.95 -14.12 15.25
C SER A 833 -28.04 -13.22 15.82
N TYR A 834 -27.68 -11.98 16.19
CA TYR A 834 -28.61 -10.96 16.65
C TYR A 834 -29.63 -10.57 15.58
N GLY A 835 -29.18 -10.37 14.35
CA GLY A 835 -30.04 -10.05 13.22
C GLY A 835 -30.98 -11.20 12.83
N LEU A 836 -30.48 -12.44 12.82
CA LEU A 836 -31.30 -13.65 12.57
C LEU A 836 -32.44 -13.74 13.59
N SER A 837 -32.13 -13.56 14.87
CA SER A 837 -33.13 -13.53 15.95
C SER A 837 -34.12 -12.38 15.78
N ALA A 838 -33.65 -11.18 15.47
CA ALA A 838 -34.51 -10.03 15.23
C ALA A 838 -35.49 -10.27 14.07
N LYS A 839 -35.02 -10.84 12.95
CA LYS A 839 -35.87 -11.12 11.78
C LYS A 839 -37.04 -12.04 12.13
N VAL A 840 -36.78 -13.19 12.75
CA VAL A 840 -37.84 -14.15 13.08
C VAL A 840 -38.82 -13.61 14.13
N LEU A 841 -38.36 -12.72 15.02
CA LEU A 841 -39.23 -12.04 15.98
C LEU A 841 -40.08 -10.96 15.32
N ILE A 842 -39.54 -10.21 14.34
CA ILE A 842 -40.32 -9.27 13.53
C ILE A 842 -41.40 -10.00 12.75
N ASP A 843 -41.03 -11.10 12.08
CA ASP A 843 -41.96 -11.91 11.29
C ASP A 843 -43.08 -12.51 12.16
N LYS A 844 -42.81 -12.78 13.45
CA LYS A 844 -43.79 -13.34 14.39
C LYS A 844 -44.64 -12.29 15.12
N PHE A 845 -44.00 -11.27 15.68
CA PHE A 845 -44.61 -10.34 16.65
C PHE A 845 -44.82 -8.93 16.11
N GLY A 846 -44.20 -8.57 14.98
CA GLY A 846 -44.27 -7.24 14.38
C GLY A 846 -43.01 -6.39 14.59
N LEU A 847 -43.03 -5.17 14.03
CA LEU A 847 -41.91 -4.23 14.11
C LEU A 847 -41.63 -3.79 15.55
N PHE A 848 -40.35 -3.56 15.84
CA PHE A 848 -39.87 -3.00 17.10
C PHE A 848 -39.13 -1.69 16.86
N ASN A 849 -39.09 -0.83 17.88
CA ASN A 849 -38.24 0.36 17.86
C ASN A 849 -37.06 0.28 18.83
N GLU A 850 -37.00 -0.74 19.70
CA GLU A 850 -35.86 -0.99 20.59
C GLU A 850 -35.51 -2.46 20.58
N ILE A 851 -34.22 -2.75 20.63
CA ILE A 851 -33.70 -4.10 20.81
C ILE A 851 -32.42 -4.06 21.63
N LYS A 852 -32.29 -5.03 22.55
CA LYS A 852 -31.10 -5.27 23.36
C LYS A 852 -30.75 -6.75 23.32
N ALA A 853 -29.46 -7.08 23.32
CA ALA A 853 -28.99 -8.44 23.61
C ALA A 853 -27.59 -8.45 24.25
N ARG A 854 -27.33 -9.49 25.05
CA ARG A 854 -25.99 -9.87 25.51
C ARG A 854 -25.52 -11.12 24.76
N PHE A 855 -24.30 -11.06 24.24
CA PHE A 855 -23.63 -12.20 23.62
C PHE A 855 -22.97 -13.03 24.71
N THR A 856 -23.50 -14.23 24.95
CA THR A 856 -23.02 -15.14 26.03
C THR A 856 -22.34 -16.39 25.50
N GLY A 857 -22.39 -16.62 24.19
CA GLY A 857 -21.76 -17.76 23.56
C GLY A 857 -21.56 -17.54 22.07
N VAL A 858 -20.77 -18.41 21.46
CA VAL A 858 -20.50 -18.38 20.01
C VAL A 858 -21.47 -19.27 19.26
N VAL A 859 -21.64 -18.99 17.96
CA VAL A 859 -22.35 -19.85 17.00
C VAL A 859 -21.36 -20.16 15.89
N PHE A 860 -21.30 -21.41 15.44
CA PHE A 860 -20.50 -21.78 14.29
C PHE A 860 -21.36 -21.87 13.03
N PRO A 861 -20.86 -21.45 11.86
CA PRO A 861 -21.51 -21.75 10.59
C PRO A 861 -21.77 -23.27 10.46
N GLY A 862 -22.95 -23.64 9.96
CA GLY A 862 -23.44 -25.02 9.90
C GLY A 862 -24.26 -25.49 11.10
N GLU A 863 -24.31 -24.73 12.21
CA GLU A 863 -25.14 -25.06 13.38
C GLU A 863 -26.60 -24.58 13.24
N THR A 864 -27.44 -24.89 14.22
CA THR A 864 -28.84 -24.45 14.28
C THR A 864 -29.03 -23.48 15.45
N LEU A 865 -29.54 -22.28 15.14
CA LEU A 865 -29.89 -21.27 16.13
C LEU A 865 -31.37 -21.35 16.47
N ARG A 866 -31.71 -21.85 17.67
CA ARG A 866 -33.07 -21.87 18.21
C ARG A 866 -33.39 -20.57 18.92
N VAL A 867 -34.33 -19.80 18.39
CA VAL A 867 -34.83 -18.57 19.01
C VAL A 867 -36.06 -18.92 19.83
N VAL A 868 -36.01 -18.63 21.14
CA VAL A 868 -37.14 -18.79 22.08
C VAL A 868 -37.54 -17.43 22.61
N ALA A 869 -38.83 -17.18 22.71
CA ALA A 869 -39.34 -15.86 23.05
C ALA A 869 -40.62 -15.90 23.90
N TRP A 870 -40.74 -14.89 24.76
CA TRP A 870 -41.85 -14.67 25.69
C TRP A 870 -42.34 -13.24 25.54
N LYS A 871 -43.62 -13.08 25.22
CA LYS A 871 -44.26 -11.77 25.10
C LYS A 871 -44.78 -11.33 26.48
N GLU A 872 -44.35 -10.15 26.91
CA GLU A 872 -44.76 -9.49 28.15
C GLU A 872 -45.19 -8.05 27.84
N GLY A 873 -46.49 -7.86 27.61
CA GLY A 873 -47.04 -6.58 27.17
C GLY A 873 -46.50 -6.16 25.80
N GLU A 874 -45.83 -5.02 25.74
CA GLU A 874 -45.17 -4.48 24.54
C GLU A 874 -43.76 -5.05 24.31
N ASN A 875 -43.21 -5.79 25.28
CA ASN A 875 -41.87 -6.35 25.19
C ASN A 875 -41.93 -7.81 24.78
N VAL A 876 -40.96 -8.26 24.00
CA VAL A 876 -40.72 -9.69 23.75
C VAL A 876 -39.32 -10.01 24.23
N ILE A 877 -39.22 -10.72 25.35
CA ILE A 877 -37.97 -11.24 25.90
C ILE A 877 -37.58 -12.45 25.05
N PHE A 878 -36.31 -12.59 24.70
CA PHE A 878 -35.85 -13.73 23.91
C PHE A 878 -34.48 -14.25 24.33
N GLN A 879 -34.21 -15.50 23.95
CA GLN A 879 -32.89 -16.11 23.97
C GLN A 879 -32.63 -16.80 22.64
N SER A 880 -31.34 -17.02 22.33
CA SER A 880 -30.94 -17.81 21.17
C SER A 880 -29.99 -18.91 21.61
N HIS A 881 -30.37 -20.15 21.33
CA HIS A 881 -29.68 -21.37 21.74
C HIS A 881 -29.04 -22.04 20.53
N VAL A 882 -27.85 -22.57 20.70
CA VAL A 882 -27.23 -23.47 19.73
C VAL A 882 -27.73 -24.87 20.03
N VAL A 883 -28.52 -25.45 19.12
CA VAL A 883 -29.25 -26.71 19.35
C VAL A 883 -28.28 -27.86 19.58
N GLU A 884 -27.25 -27.96 18.74
CA GLU A 884 -26.30 -29.06 18.71
C GLU A 884 -25.48 -29.12 20.01
N ARG A 885 -25.08 -27.95 20.51
CA ARG A 885 -24.24 -27.83 21.71
C ARG A 885 -25.01 -27.61 23.00
N LYS A 886 -26.32 -27.34 22.93
CA LYS A 886 -27.17 -26.99 24.07
C LYS A 886 -26.62 -25.80 24.87
N THR A 887 -26.03 -24.82 24.18
CA THR A 887 -25.45 -23.61 24.77
C THR A 887 -26.25 -22.37 24.38
N ILE A 888 -26.23 -21.33 25.23
CA ILE A 888 -26.90 -20.06 24.94
C ILE A 888 -25.93 -19.10 24.25
N ALA A 889 -26.27 -18.70 23.01
CA ALA A 889 -25.52 -17.69 22.26
C ALA A 889 -25.94 -16.26 22.62
N ILE A 890 -27.25 -16.02 22.74
CA ILE A 890 -27.82 -14.72 23.10
C ILE A 890 -28.69 -14.86 24.35
N ASN A 891 -28.45 -14.00 25.33
CA ASN A 891 -29.19 -13.93 26.59
C ASN A 891 -29.46 -12.46 26.97
N ASN A 892 -30.21 -12.24 28.06
CA ASN A 892 -30.53 -10.90 28.57
C ASN A 892 -31.04 -9.96 27.46
N ALA A 893 -31.96 -10.47 26.64
CA ALA A 893 -32.34 -9.87 25.38
C ALA A 893 -33.84 -9.63 25.28
N ALA A 894 -34.23 -8.51 24.68
CA ALA A 894 -35.62 -8.17 24.42
C ALA A 894 -35.76 -7.23 23.22
N ILE A 895 -36.94 -7.26 22.59
CA ILE A 895 -37.41 -6.22 21.67
C ILE A 895 -38.61 -5.48 22.28
N LYS A 896 -38.75 -4.18 21.97
CA LYS A 896 -39.95 -3.40 22.28
C LYS A 896 -40.76 -3.15 21.01
N LEU A 897 -41.92 -3.78 20.93
CA LEU A 897 -42.82 -3.67 19.78
C LEU A 897 -43.37 -2.25 19.65
N VAL A 898 -43.62 -1.82 18.41
CA VAL A 898 -44.35 -0.57 18.15
C VAL A 898 -45.85 -0.88 18.22
N GLY A 899 -46.58 -0.14 19.06
CA GLY A 899 -48.06 -0.21 19.08
C GLY A 899 -48.68 0.15 17.73
N ASN A 900 -49.88 -0.39 17.47
CA ASN A 900 -50.65 -0.34 16.20
C ASN A 900 -50.29 0.80 15.21
N LYS A 901 -50.15 0.47 13.91
CA LYS A 901 -49.65 1.30 12.77
C LYS A 901 -50.16 2.75 12.64
N ALA A 902 -51.16 3.18 13.43
CA ALA A 902 -51.76 4.51 13.39
C ALA A 902 -51.00 5.59 14.23
N ASN A 903 -49.99 5.20 15.01
CA ASN A 903 -49.18 6.12 15.83
C ASN A 903 -47.71 6.24 15.38
N LEU A 904 -47.41 5.93 14.11
CA LEU A 904 -46.10 6.15 13.47
C LEU A 904 -46.13 7.42 12.62
#